data_AF-A0AAW1P584-F1
#
_entry.id   AF-A0AAW1P584-F1
#
_cell.length_a   1.000
_cell.length_b   1.000
_cell.length_c   1.000
_cell.angle_alpha   90.00
_cell.angle_beta   90.00
_cell.angle_gamma   90.00
#
_symmetry.space_group_name_H-M   'P 1'
#
loop_
_entity.id
_entity.type
_entity.pdbx_description
1 polymer ?
#
loop_
_entity_poly.entity_id
_entity_poly.type
_entity_poly.pdbx_seq_one_letter_code
_entity_poly.pdbx_strand_id
1 'polypeptide(L)'
;MPALCLFGRRFHIATDDIPVLAVVPALFHTGWSIGLSILWGVLGRPKGCHASPGYEVALAGLLASFVLSAVVQWAMVWEGLKGSIFETSKRWRVQYLMYAEMGLIVVELGFVVYGTVLLYQTPPVCFKKNAVLWSPNGVMNVAIWATWAILGLMILAIVLAWNFFPDYADQKSWEHRCFCITLICCCQFQRSSEGPDGKPAPYARLAELFVQIFGHVDLVLTDVIVAAILAGQAQRCKRHRLVQDIVKAAEGADGSGSPRHPVPDKALSGGSSGSNGLSSNGENGDLILQIYPMQSGDPMLQHMEKHSEEAGLTRTNSRPTHLLTPSGLAAELRPDWDPQEAVHRQGSHYEAVLSDDVYIAAHFSKFAFAAYGYMLYIWSQPRAKGLCKLCLGRNCGLCCGPLRRYWSSFQARHWLPDVNIANHLNREAIQQMTGLPDREVVFVRFVHESTSDKCLPYFIAVDRETRSVVIAIRGTLSLEDCLTDALCEPAELDDWIKEVHQGSGPRSFDSEVPPVQAADRETQTQAHSGILDCAKAVVADLQHEQVLQSLLEFRSMHPNKPQPKHDCRGYGVVVTGHSLGAGAAILVGLYLRNFFDGTKVYAFSPPGGLADPRVADAVQEFCTSVLIGKDWIPRLTLATFERLRDEMIMAACRCKLNKAQVMWGVICGKRWKEEELFLPEAEVAQEASDLLQQYTARLHRSRSDHRRLASARNFVPPGRLMFLRPIKVATRTNIVKRKYDAVWIKAQELMSEGILVSPRMMADHMPDYLNSTLQRLASARRRHGLHAAPVDEGASHDSPHIHVVSRGGSSSASEHSSLRTSKQH
;
A
#
# COMPACT_ATOMS: atom_id res chain seq x y z
N MET A 1 -5.19 -22.10 3.36
CA MET A 1 -5.38 -23.41 4.02
C MET A 1 -6.54 -23.26 4.99
N PRO A 2 -7.47 -24.24 5.14
CA PRO A 2 -8.45 -24.14 6.21
C PRO A 2 -7.75 -23.91 7.55
N ALA A 3 -8.27 -22.96 8.32
CA ALA A 3 -7.80 -22.69 9.67
C ALA A 3 -7.63 -23.99 10.47
N LEU A 4 -6.52 -24.11 11.20
CA LEU A 4 -6.29 -25.24 12.08
C LEU A 4 -7.45 -25.36 13.07
N CYS A 5 -8.03 -26.55 13.18
CA CYS A 5 -9.09 -26.84 14.15
C CYS A 5 -8.53 -27.72 15.28
N LEU A 6 -8.41 -27.17 16.48
CA LEU A 6 -8.07 -27.92 17.69
C LEU A 6 -9.21 -27.80 18.71
N PHE A 7 -9.53 -28.89 19.41
CA PHE A 7 -10.63 -28.95 20.39
C PHE A 7 -11.99 -28.47 19.84
N GLY A 8 -12.24 -28.68 18.54
CA GLY A 8 -13.47 -28.22 17.89
C GLY A 8 -13.54 -26.71 17.65
N ARG A 9 -12.44 -25.96 17.84
CA ARG A 9 -12.34 -24.52 17.55
C ARG A 9 -11.30 -24.21 16.48
N ARG A 10 -11.61 -23.21 15.64
CA ARG A 10 -10.71 -22.68 14.60
C ARG A 10 -9.64 -21.78 15.22
N PHE A 11 -8.43 -21.81 14.69
CA PHE A 11 -7.30 -20.95 15.07
C PHE A 11 -6.93 -20.00 13.93
N HIS A 12 -6.22 -18.91 14.23
CA HIS A 12 -5.71 -17.97 13.21
C HIS A 12 -4.45 -18.48 12.46
N ILE A 13 -4.06 -19.72 12.70
CA ILE A 13 -2.89 -20.37 12.11
C ILE A 13 -3.30 -21.62 11.34
N ALA A 14 -2.51 -21.95 10.34
CA ALA A 14 -2.63 -23.13 9.50
C ALA A 14 -1.57 -24.18 9.89
N THR A 15 -1.74 -25.45 9.49
CA THR A 15 -0.79 -26.54 9.85
C THR A 15 0.62 -26.31 9.31
N ASP A 16 0.78 -25.49 8.28
CA ASP A 16 2.06 -25.13 7.67
C ASP A 16 2.68 -23.84 8.21
N ASP A 17 1.99 -23.15 9.12
CA ASP A 17 2.58 -22.10 9.95
C ASP A 17 3.31 -22.70 11.16
N ILE A 18 2.94 -23.92 11.56
CA ILE A 18 3.48 -24.63 12.72
C ILE A 18 5.00 -24.79 12.70
N PRO A 19 5.68 -25.10 11.57
CA PRO A 19 7.14 -25.18 11.55
C PRO A 19 7.83 -23.91 12.03
N VAL A 20 7.28 -22.72 11.71
CA VAL A 20 7.85 -21.43 12.12
C VAL A 20 7.68 -21.22 13.63
N LEU A 21 6.54 -21.64 14.18
CA LEU A 21 6.29 -21.55 15.63
C LEU A 21 7.06 -22.61 16.43
N ALA A 22 7.27 -23.80 15.86
CA ALA A 22 7.92 -24.93 16.54
C ALA A 22 9.45 -24.87 16.50
N VAL A 23 10.08 -24.17 15.54
CA VAL A 23 11.55 -24.16 15.42
C VAL A 23 12.25 -23.47 16.59
N VAL A 24 11.67 -22.39 17.12
CA VAL A 24 12.24 -21.65 18.27
C VAL A 24 12.27 -22.50 19.53
N PRO A 25 11.15 -23.11 19.98
CA PRO A 25 11.19 -24.03 21.12
C PRO A 25 12.01 -25.29 20.82
N ALA A 26 12.02 -25.81 19.58
CA ALA A 26 12.86 -26.97 19.22
C ALA A 26 14.35 -26.69 19.46
N LEU A 27 14.84 -25.53 19.02
CA LEU A 27 16.23 -25.09 19.25
C LEU A 27 16.52 -24.91 20.73
N PHE A 28 15.59 -24.30 21.49
CA PHE A 28 15.72 -24.14 22.93
C PHE A 28 15.86 -25.50 23.64
N HIS A 29 14.93 -26.43 23.42
CA HIS A 29 14.94 -27.73 24.07
C HIS A 29 16.12 -28.59 23.64
N THR A 30 16.53 -28.52 22.37
CA THR A 30 17.73 -29.22 21.88
C THR A 30 18.99 -28.69 22.57
N GLY A 31 19.16 -27.36 22.64
CA GLY A 31 20.32 -26.74 23.28
C GLY A 31 20.41 -27.06 24.77
N TRP A 32 19.29 -26.96 25.50
CA TRP A 32 19.24 -27.30 26.93
C TRP A 32 19.44 -28.80 27.18
N SER A 33 18.89 -29.67 26.33
CA SER A 33 19.10 -31.12 26.45
C SER A 33 20.58 -31.49 26.30
N ILE A 34 21.28 -30.89 25.32
CA ILE A 34 22.72 -31.06 25.13
C ILE A 34 23.49 -30.53 26.35
N GLY A 35 23.19 -29.30 26.78
CA GLY A 35 23.86 -28.66 27.92
C GLY A 35 23.74 -29.45 29.22
N LEU A 36 22.52 -29.89 29.57
CA LEU A 36 22.25 -30.69 30.76
C LEU A 36 22.85 -32.11 30.66
N SER A 37 22.87 -32.70 29.47
CA SER A 37 23.52 -34.01 29.25
C SER A 37 25.03 -33.94 29.39
N ILE A 38 25.68 -32.90 28.88
CA ILE A 38 27.13 -32.66 29.05
C ILE A 38 27.44 -32.41 30.53
N LEU A 39 26.64 -31.61 31.21
CA LEU A 39 26.77 -31.34 32.64
C LEU A 39 26.77 -32.66 33.45
N TRP A 40 25.85 -33.58 33.15
CA TRP A 40 25.80 -34.85 33.85
C TRP A 40 26.88 -35.85 33.43
N GLY A 41 27.15 -35.95 32.12
CA GLY A 41 28.05 -36.95 31.56
C GLY A 41 29.53 -36.63 31.77
N VAL A 42 29.89 -35.34 31.74
CA VAL A 42 31.30 -34.89 31.79
C VAL A 42 31.66 -34.34 33.17
N LEU A 43 30.76 -33.57 33.80
CA LEU A 43 31.05 -32.87 35.05
C LEU A 43 30.62 -33.65 36.30
N GLY A 44 29.95 -34.79 36.10
CA GLY A 44 29.57 -35.73 37.15
C GLY A 44 28.45 -35.23 38.07
N ARG A 45 27.82 -36.17 38.80
CA ARG A 45 26.78 -35.84 39.78
C ARG A 45 27.40 -35.07 40.97
N PRO A 46 26.73 -34.03 41.50
CA PRO A 46 27.22 -33.30 42.66
C PRO A 46 27.10 -34.17 43.93
N LYS A 47 28.11 -35.02 44.17
CA LYS A 47 28.17 -35.88 45.35
C LYS A 47 28.43 -35.02 46.59
N GLY A 48 27.53 -35.05 47.58
CA GLY A 48 27.72 -34.41 48.89
C GLY A 48 27.06 -33.04 49.09
N CYS A 49 26.03 -32.69 48.33
CA CYS A 49 25.20 -31.51 48.59
C CYS A 49 23.94 -31.87 49.40
N HIS A 50 23.57 -31.03 50.39
CA HIS A 50 22.32 -31.20 51.12
C HIS A 50 21.13 -30.94 50.18
N ALA A 51 20.03 -31.69 50.31
CA ALA A 51 18.86 -31.70 49.40
C ALA A 51 19.07 -32.27 47.97
N SER A 52 20.23 -32.87 47.66
CA SER A 52 20.57 -33.44 46.33
C SER A 52 19.48 -34.28 45.63
N PRO A 53 18.70 -35.16 46.30
CA PRO A 53 17.72 -36.01 45.61
C PRO A 53 16.60 -35.22 44.92
N GLY A 54 16.09 -34.16 45.55
CA GLY A 54 15.01 -33.34 44.97
C GLY A 54 15.45 -32.59 43.72
N TYR A 55 16.70 -32.11 43.73
CA TYR A 55 17.35 -31.43 42.60
C TYR A 55 17.62 -32.38 41.44
N GLU A 56 18.06 -33.60 41.74
CA GLU A 56 18.25 -34.64 40.72
C GLU A 56 16.93 -35.00 40.04
N VAL A 57 15.85 -35.15 40.80
CA VAL A 57 14.50 -35.40 40.23
C VAL A 57 14.04 -34.23 39.38
N ALA A 58 14.21 -32.98 39.83
CA ALA A 58 13.80 -31.79 39.08
C ALA A 58 14.57 -31.65 37.77
N LEU A 59 15.90 -31.72 37.80
CA LEU A 59 16.73 -31.63 36.60
C LEU A 59 16.52 -32.82 35.66
N ALA A 60 16.21 -34.01 36.19
CA ALA A 60 16.08 -35.23 35.37
C ALA A 60 14.73 -35.24 34.70
N GLY A 61 13.69 -34.79 35.41
CA GLY A 61 12.38 -34.50 34.86
C GLY A 61 12.46 -33.45 33.76
N LEU A 62 13.12 -32.32 33.99
CA LEU A 62 13.31 -31.27 32.98
C LEU A 62 14.11 -31.77 31.76
N LEU A 63 15.20 -32.52 31.96
CA LEU A 63 15.96 -33.08 30.84
C LEU A 63 15.10 -34.06 30.04
N ALA A 64 14.39 -34.97 30.71
CA ALA A 64 13.53 -35.94 30.05
C ALA A 64 12.39 -35.26 29.27
N SER A 65 11.75 -34.24 29.86
CA SER A 65 10.73 -33.45 29.17
C SER A 65 11.31 -32.68 28.00
N PHE A 66 12.45 -32.00 28.14
CA PHE A 66 13.08 -31.28 27.03
C PHE A 66 13.49 -32.19 25.87
N VAL A 67 14.01 -33.38 26.15
CA VAL A 67 14.35 -34.34 25.08
C VAL A 67 13.08 -34.76 24.34
N LEU A 68 12.00 -35.05 25.06
CA LEU A 68 10.74 -35.47 24.46
C LEU A 68 10.08 -34.33 23.66
N SER A 69 10.06 -33.11 24.22
CA SER A 69 9.58 -31.89 23.55
C SER A 69 10.40 -31.58 22.32
N ALA A 70 11.74 -31.68 22.37
CA ALA A 70 12.59 -31.48 21.20
C ALA A 70 12.26 -32.48 20.08
N VAL A 71 12.04 -33.76 20.40
CA VAL A 71 11.65 -34.77 19.40
C VAL A 71 10.30 -34.44 18.76
N VAL A 72 9.29 -34.12 19.58
CA VAL A 72 7.95 -33.77 19.07
C VAL A 72 7.99 -32.49 18.23
N GLN A 73 8.70 -31.45 18.69
CA GLN A 73 8.81 -30.19 17.98
C GLN A 73 9.57 -30.32 16.66
N TRP A 74 10.67 -31.09 16.60
CA TRP A 74 11.34 -31.39 15.33
C TRP A 74 10.47 -32.23 14.39
N ALA A 75 9.68 -33.16 14.93
CA ALA A 75 8.69 -33.89 14.13
C ALA A 75 7.60 -32.95 13.59
N MET A 76 7.14 -31.97 14.37
CA MET A 76 6.19 -30.94 13.92
C MET A 76 6.78 -30.07 12.80
N VAL A 77 8.04 -29.65 12.94
CA VAL A 77 8.76 -28.91 11.88
C VAL A 77 8.86 -29.76 10.62
N TRP A 78 9.30 -31.01 10.74
CA TRP A 78 9.48 -31.90 9.60
C TRP A 78 8.16 -32.22 8.88
N GLU A 79 7.12 -32.58 9.62
CA GLU A 79 5.80 -32.89 9.06
C GLU A 79 5.13 -31.64 8.48
N GLY A 80 5.22 -30.48 9.14
CA GLY A 80 4.59 -29.24 8.68
C GLY A 80 5.24 -28.62 7.43
N LEU A 81 6.49 -28.98 7.10
CA LEU A 81 7.17 -28.53 5.89
C LEU A 81 6.85 -29.35 4.64
N LYS A 82 6.06 -30.44 4.75
CA LYS A 82 5.71 -31.31 3.62
C LYS A 82 4.64 -30.69 2.72
N GLY A 83 4.83 -30.87 1.42
CA GLY A 83 3.87 -30.46 0.39
C GLY A 83 3.85 -28.95 0.10
N SER A 84 2.99 -28.55 -0.82
CA SER A 84 2.71 -27.15 -1.09
C SER A 84 1.64 -26.57 -0.16
N ILE A 85 1.32 -25.29 -0.32
CA ILE A 85 0.40 -24.53 0.56
C ILE A 85 -0.95 -25.25 0.74
N PHE A 86 -1.53 -25.82 -0.31
CA PHE A 86 -2.87 -26.42 -0.26
C PHE A 86 -2.90 -27.95 -0.09
N GLU A 87 -1.76 -28.64 -0.10
CA GLU A 87 -1.70 -30.09 0.11
C GLU A 87 -1.77 -30.44 1.61
N THR A 88 -2.96 -30.31 2.20
CA THR A 88 -3.18 -30.50 3.64
C THR A 88 -3.06 -31.97 4.05
N SER A 89 -3.42 -32.89 3.15
CA SER A 89 -3.30 -34.34 3.39
C SER A 89 -1.87 -34.76 3.75
N LYS A 90 -0.85 -34.10 3.21
CA LYS A 90 0.57 -34.38 3.51
C LYS A 90 0.99 -34.00 4.93
N ARG A 91 0.17 -33.21 5.65
CA ARG A 91 0.45 -32.61 6.97
C ARG A 91 -0.51 -33.09 8.06
N TRP A 92 -1.27 -34.17 7.83
CA TRP A 92 -2.31 -34.65 8.75
C TRP A 92 -1.79 -34.97 10.17
N ARG A 93 -0.52 -35.38 10.29
CA ARG A 93 0.13 -35.74 11.57
C ARG A 93 0.39 -34.54 12.47
N VAL A 94 0.47 -33.33 11.93
CA VAL A 94 0.79 -32.12 12.69
C VAL A 94 -0.21 -31.89 13.83
N GLN A 95 -1.51 -32.15 13.59
CA GLN A 95 -2.55 -32.01 14.61
C GLN A 95 -2.32 -32.92 15.82
N TYR A 96 -1.96 -34.18 15.58
CA TYR A 96 -1.67 -35.15 16.65
C TYR A 96 -0.41 -34.79 17.43
N LEU A 97 0.63 -34.32 16.73
CA LEU A 97 1.87 -33.85 17.37
C LEU A 97 1.63 -32.60 18.22
N MET A 98 0.73 -31.70 17.81
CA MET A 98 0.33 -30.56 18.64
C MET A 98 -0.38 -30.98 19.93
N TYR A 99 -1.27 -31.99 19.89
CA TYR A 99 -1.87 -32.52 21.11
C TYR A 99 -0.83 -33.17 22.04
N ALA A 100 0.15 -33.88 21.48
CA ALA A 100 1.26 -34.44 22.25
C ALA A 100 2.08 -33.32 22.91
N GLU A 101 2.41 -32.27 22.15
CA GLU A 101 3.14 -31.09 22.65
C GLU A 101 2.39 -30.38 23.77
N MET A 102 1.07 -30.20 23.66
CA MET A 102 0.26 -29.62 24.73
C MET A 102 0.34 -30.44 26.03
N GLY A 103 0.38 -31.77 25.93
CA GLY A 103 0.63 -32.63 27.08
C GLY A 103 2.02 -32.42 27.69
N LEU A 104 3.04 -32.26 26.86
CA LEU A 104 4.41 -32.02 27.31
C LEU A 104 4.59 -30.67 27.99
N ILE A 105 3.92 -29.62 27.49
CA ILE A 105 3.89 -28.31 28.13
C ILE A 105 3.35 -28.40 29.57
N VAL A 106 2.32 -29.22 29.81
CA VAL A 106 1.78 -29.44 31.17
C VAL A 106 2.78 -30.18 32.06
N VAL A 107 3.50 -31.15 31.52
CA VAL A 107 4.56 -31.88 32.24
C VAL A 107 5.71 -30.94 32.61
N GLU A 108 6.16 -30.11 31.65
CA GLU A 108 7.19 -29.09 31.88
C GLU A 108 6.77 -28.05 32.91
N LEU A 109 5.51 -27.60 32.86
CA LEU A 109 4.94 -26.71 33.87
C LEU A 109 5.00 -27.34 35.26
N GLY A 110 4.72 -28.64 35.39
CA GLY A 110 4.85 -29.37 36.66
C GLY A 110 6.29 -29.35 37.19
N PHE A 111 7.27 -29.67 36.35
CA PHE A 111 8.68 -29.70 36.76
C PHE A 111 9.26 -28.30 37.02
N VAL A 112 8.89 -27.28 36.25
CA VAL A 112 9.37 -25.91 36.48
C VAL A 112 8.78 -25.33 37.77
N VAL A 113 7.51 -25.62 38.09
CA VAL A 113 6.89 -25.23 39.38
C VAL A 113 7.60 -25.95 40.54
N TYR A 114 7.78 -27.27 40.44
CA TYR A 114 8.50 -28.04 41.45
C TYR A 114 9.94 -27.52 41.65
N GLY A 115 10.67 -27.26 40.57
CA GLY A 115 12.01 -26.68 40.62
C GLY A 115 12.02 -25.28 41.24
N THR A 116 11.02 -24.45 40.93
CA THR A 116 10.90 -23.09 41.50
C THR A 116 10.70 -23.17 43.01
N VAL A 117 9.82 -24.07 43.49
CA VAL A 117 9.61 -24.31 44.93
C VAL A 117 10.92 -24.73 45.61
N LEU A 118 11.68 -25.65 45.00
CA LEU A 118 12.97 -26.09 45.53
C LEU A 118 14.00 -24.95 45.61
N LEU A 119 14.10 -24.10 44.57
CA LEU A 119 15.02 -22.95 44.56
C LEU A 119 14.83 -22.01 45.76
N TYR A 120 13.58 -21.76 46.16
CA TYR A 120 13.26 -20.78 47.19
C TYR A 120 13.09 -21.37 48.59
N GLN A 121 12.65 -22.63 48.71
CA GLN A 121 12.40 -23.26 50.02
C GLN A 121 13.59 -24.06 50.55
N THR A 122 14.33 -24.75 49.67
CA THR A 122 15.38 -25.69 50.09
C THR A 122 16.61 -25.62 49.18
N PRO A 123 17.30 -24.47 49.07
CA PRO A 123 18.46 -24.34 48.20
C PRO A 123 19.54 -25.41 48.52
N PRO A 124 20.16 -26.05 47.50
CA PRO A 124 21.23 -27.00 47.70
C PRO A 124 22.46 -26.28 48.26
N VAL A 125 22.93 -26.76 49.41
CA VAL A 125 24.18 -26.28 50.02
C VAL A 125 25.23 -27.36 49.81
N CYS A 126 26.28 -27.05 49.05
CA CYS A 126 27.37 -27.97 48.78
C CYS A 126 28.55 -27.66 49.71
N PHE A 127 28.95 -28.65 50.53
CA PHE A 127 29.94 -28.47 51.60
C PHE A 127 31.41 -28.37 51.12
N LYS A 128 31.71 -28.67 49.84
CA LYS A 128 33.06 -28.54 49.26
C LYS A 128 33.10 -27.45 48.17
N LYS A 129 33.64 -26.27 48.52
CA LYS A 129 33.84 -25.14 47.58
C LYS A 129 34.85 -25.41 46.45
N ASN A 130 35.75 -26.40 46.59
CA ASN A 130 36.89 -26.62 45.67
C ASN A 130 36.82 -27.94 44.86
N ALA A 131 35.68 -28.65 44.85
CA ALA A 131 35.57 -29.98 44.22
C ALA A 131 34.48 -30.09 43.14
N VAL A 132 33.76 -29.01 42.83
CA VAL A 132 32.71 -29.01 41.80
C VAL A 132 33.01 -27.87 40.82
N LEU A 133 33.15 -28.20 39.52
CA LEU A 133 33.48 -27.24 38.46
C LEU A 133 32.35 -26.22 38.18
N TRP A 134 31.15 -26.46 38.72
CA TRP A 134 29.93 -25.71 38.43
C TRP A 134 29.07 -25.51 39.70
N SER A 135 28.23 -24.48 39.72
CA SER A 135 27.28 -24.20 40.82
C SER A 135 25.92 -24.82 40.52
N PRO A 136 25.46 -25.84 41.29
CA PRO A 136 24.14 -26.44 41.09
C PRO A 136 22.99 -25.44 41.22
N ASN A 137 23.14 -24.48 42.15
CA ASN A 137 22.22 -23.36 42.31
C ASN A 137 22.16 -22.47 41.06
N GLY A 138 23.32 -22.10 40.53
CA GLY A 138 23.40 -21.23 39.36
C GLY A 138 22.76 -21.89 38.14
N VAL A 139 23.09 -23.15 37.88
CA VAL A 139 22.53 -23.90 36.75
C VAL A 139 21.02 -24.06 36.88
N MET A 140 20.52 -24.46 38.06
CA MET A 140 19.08 -24.64 38.26
C MET A 140 18.30 -23.33 38.17
N ASN A 141 18.87 -22.23 38.68
CA ASN A 141 18.28 -20.90 38.57
C ASN A 141 18.16 -20.46 37.10
N VAL A 142 19.24 -20.56 36.32
CA VAL A 142 19.21 -20.22 34.89
C VAL A 142 18.26 -21.13 34.13
N ALA A 143 18.27 -22.45 34.37
CA ALA A 143 17.39 -23.40 33.71
C ALA A 143 15.92 -23.08 33.96
N ILE A 144 15.50 -22.90 35.21
CA ILE A 144 14.11 -22.64 35.58
C ILE A 144 13.61 -21.32 34.99
N TRP A 145 14.37 -20.22 35.11
CA TRP A 145 13.93 -18.95 34.56
C TRP A 145 13.94 -18.90 33.04
N ALA A 146 14.89 -19.60 32.39
CA ALA A 146 14.87 -19.78 30.95
C ALA A 146 13.63 -20.59 30.50
N THR A 147 13.24 -21.62 31.26
CA THR A 147 12.02 -22.41 31.02
C THR A 147 10.75 -21.58 31.22
N TRP A 148 10.67 -20.76 32.26
CA TRP A 148 9.55 -19.82 32.43
C TRP A 148 9.44 -18.84 31.25
N ALA A 149 10.57 -18.34 30.76
CA ALA A 149 10.59 -17.42 29.62
C ALA A 149 10.07 -18.09 28.33
N ILE A 150 10.53 -19.29 28.00
CA ILE A 150 10.06 -20.00 26.79
C ILE A 150 8.58 -20.41 26.92
N LEU A 151 8.14 -20.87 28.10
CA LEU A 151 6.72 -21.20 28.35
C LEU A 151 5.84 -19.96 28.23
N GLY A 152 6.28 -18.81 28.76
CA GLY A 152 5.58 -17.54 28.61
C GLY A 152 5.44 -17.13 27.13
N LEU A 153 6.50 -17.29 26.34
CA LEU A 153 6.47 -17.04 24.90
C LEU A 153 5.51 -17.99 24.17
N MET A 154 5.52 -19.28 24.50
CA MET A 154 4.64 -20.28 23.90
C MET A 154 3.17 -20.02 24.25
N ILE A 155 2.86 -19.68 25.50
CA ILE A 155 1.51 -19.31 25.93
C ILE A 155 1.06 -18.05 25.19
N LEU A 156 1.91 -17.02 25.08
CA LEU A 156 1.59 -15.83 24.30
C LEU A 156 1.30 -16.17 22.83
N ALA A 157 2.11 -17.04 22.21
CA ALA A 157 1.89 -17.49 20.84
C ALA A 157 0.56 -18.24 20.67
N ILE A 158 0.19 -19.10 21.63
CA ILE A 158 -1.12 -19.79 21.64
C ILE A 158 -2.26 -18.79 21.78
N VAL A 159 -2.14 -17.80 22.68
CA VAL A 159 -3.15 -16.75 22.88
C VAL A 159 -3.32 -15.89 21.63
N LEU A 160 -2.24 -15.52 20.96
CA LEU A 160 -2.29 -14.77 19.70
C LEU A 160 -2.85 -15.60 18.54
N ALA A 161 -2.60 -16.92 18.53
CA ALA A 161 -3.17 -17.84 17.54
C ALA A 161 -4.64 -18.20 17.82
N TRP A 162 -5.12 -17.97 19.05
CA TRP A 162 -6.46 -18.30 19.47
C TRP A 162 -7.47 -17.38 18.79
N ASN A 163 -8.36 -17.95 17.98
CA ASN A 163 -9.41 -17.18 17.35
C ASN A 163 -10.57 -16.98 18.32
N PHE A 164 -10.69 -15.78 18.89
CA PHE A 164 -11.82 -15.41 19.75
C PHE A 164 -13.16 -15.39 19.00
N PHE A 165 -13.15 -15.27 17.67
CA PHE A 165 -14.34 -15.12 16.82
C PHE A 165 -14.32 -16.15 15.67
N PRO A 166 -14.76 -17.39 15.88
CA PRO A 166 -14.47 -18.51 14.98
C PRO A 166 -15.16 -18.45 13.60
N ASP A 167 -16.32 -17.83 13.48
CA ASP A 167 -17.09 -17.81 12.22
C ASP A 167 -16.71 -16.62 11.32
N TYR A 168 -16.24 -16.90 10.11
CA TYR A 168 -15.89 -15.88 9.09
C TYR A 168 -17.05 -15.57 8.14
N ALA A 169 -18.11 -16.38 8.16
CA ALA A 169 -19.32 -16.20 7.35
C ALA A 169 -20.40 -15.36 8.06
N ASP A 170 -20.24 -15.13 9.36
CA ASP A 170 -21.17 -14.32 10.16
C ASP A 170 -20.72 -12.86 10.19
N GLN A 171 -21.60 -11.95 9.80
CA GLN A 171 -21.36 -10.50 9.79
C GLN A 171 -21.02 -9.98 11.21
N LYS A 172 -21.71 -10.50 12.23
CA LYS A 172 -21.51 -10.05 13.63
C LYS A 172 -20.11 -10.37 14.15
N SER A 173 -19.53 -11.48 13.71
CA SER A 173 -18.14 -11.85 14.03
C SER A 173 -17.14 -10.84 13.48
N TRP A 174 -17.35 -10.34 12.27
CA TRP A 174 -16.52 -9.29 11.67
C TRP A 174 -16.71 -7.92 12.34
N GLU A 175 -17.94 -7.57 12.70
CA GLU A 175 -18.22 -6.36 13.49
C GLU A 175 -17.45 -6.36 14.82
N HIS A 176 -17.44 -7.49 15.53
CA HIS A 176 -16.69 -7.64 16.77
C HIS A 176 -15.16 -7.57 16.57
N ARG A 177 -14.63 -8.10 15.46
CA ARG A 177 -13.18 -8.01 15.14
C ARG A 177 -12.75 -6.58 14.83
N CYS A 178 -13.50 -5.87 13.98
CA CYS A 178 -13.25 -4.46 13.68
C CYS A 178 -13.30 -3.62 14.95
N PHE A 179 -14.25 -3.91 15.85
CA PHE A 179 -14.36 -3.26 17.15
C PHE A 179 -13.19 -3.59 18.10
N CYS A 180 -12.76 -4.84 18.20
CA CYS A 180 -11.60 -5.22 19.02
C CYS A 180 -10.30 -4.53 18.52
N ILE A 181 -10.11 -4.40 17.21
CA ILE A 181 -8.99 -3.66 16.63
C ILE A 181 -9.05 -2.18 17.06
N THR A 182 -10.24 -1.55 17.03
CA THR A 182 -10.39 -0.15 17.46
C THR A 182 -10.09 0.06 18.96
N LEU A 183 -10.43 -0.92 19.81
CA LEU A 183 -10.11 -0.92 21.25
C LEU A 183 -8.60 -1.05 21.50
N ILE A 184 -7.91 -1.93 20.76
CA ILE A 184 -6.46 -2.12 20.86
C ILE A 184 -5.71 -0.87 20.37
N CYS A 185 -6.29 -0.13 19.42
CA CYS A 185 -5.74 1.13 18.92
C CYS A 185 -6.01 2.36 19.82
N CYS A 186 -6.57 2.19 21.04
CA CYS A 186 -6.86 3.27 21.99
C CYS A 186 -7.78 4.39 21.45
N CYS A 187 -8.67 4.08 20.50
CA CYS A 187 -9.67 5.04 20.04
C CYS A 187 -10.84 5.07 21.03
N GLN A 188 -11.08 6.20 21.71
CA GLN A 188 -12.30 6.39 22.49
C GLN A 188 -13.48 6.51 21.52
N PHE A 189 -14.30 5.47 21.40
CA PHE A 189 -15.47 5.51 20.53
C PHE A 189 -16.71 4.89 21.18
N GLN A 190 -17.85 5.54 20.94
CA GLN A 190 -19.15 5.23 21.53
C GLN A 190 -19.84 4.13 20.72
N ARG A 191 -20.32 3.11 21.43
CA ARG A 191 -21.00 1.92 20.88
C ARG A 191 -22.42 2.26 20.42
N SER A 192 -22.57 2.99 19.31
CA SER A 192 -23.89 3.15 18.66
C SER A 192 -24.06 2.13 17.54
N SER A 193 -25.09 1.30 17.61
CA SER A 193 -25.47 0.34 16.56
C SER A 193 -26.07 1.00 15.32
N GLU A 194 -26.44 2.27 15.42
CA GLU A 194 -27.08 3.05 14.36
C GLU A 194 -26.27 4.32 14.11
N GLY A 195 -26.00 4.61 12.83
CA GLY A 195 -25.49 5.92 12.43
C GLY A 195 -26.56 7.00 12.60
N PRO A 196 -26.18 8.29 12.67
CA PRO A 196 -27.13 9.41 12.83
C PRO A 196 -28.23 9.47 11.75
N ASP A 197 -28.02 8.81 10.60
CA ASP A 197 -28.94 8.79 9.45
C ASP A 197 -29.81 7.51 9.37
N GLY A 198 -29.83 6.65 10.40
CA GLY A 198 -30.55 5.36 10.37
C GLY A 198 -29.90 4.30 9.46
N LYS A 199 -28.71 4.57 8.91
CA LYS A 199 -27.90 3.62 8.14
C LYS A 199 -27.07 2.71 9.07
N PRO A 200 -26.77 1.46 8.65
CA PRO A 200 -25.86 0.60 9.40
C PRO A 200 -24.50 1.28 9.57
N ALA A 201 -23.94 1.12 10.76
CA ALA A 201 -22.69 1.76 11.12
C ALA A 201 -21.56 1.43 10.11
N PRO A 202 -20.58 2.32 9.89
CA PRO A 202 -19.51 2.12 8.92
C PRO A 202 -18.79 0.76 9.03
N TYR A 203 -18.60 0.25 10.26
CA TYR A 203 -17.98 -1.05 10.50
C TYR A 203 -18.87 -2.23 10.09
N ALA A 204 -20.20 -2.12 10.17
CA ALA A 204 -21.13 -3.16 9.74
C ALA A 204 -21.11 -3.31 8.21
N ARG A 205 -20.98 -2.17 7.51
CA ARG A 205 -20.79 -2.12 6.06
C ARG A 205 -19.42 -2.64 5.62
N LEU A 206 -18.36 -2.32 6.37
CA LEU A 206 -17.03 -2.89 6.12
C LEU A 206 -16.98 -4.39 6.40
N ALA A 207 -17.58 -4.85 7.50
CA ALA A 207 -17.74 -6.26 7.80
C ALA A 207 -18.44 -6.99 6.66
N GLU A 208 -19.51 -6.41 6.12
CA GLU A 208 -20.21 -6.93 4.94
C GLU A 208 -19.27 -7.00 3.72
N LEU A 209 -18.50 -5.95 3.42
CA LEU A 209 -17.50 -5.95 2.34
C LEU A 209 -16.40 -7.00 2.55
N PHE A 210 -15.87 -7.17 3.76
CA PHE A 210 -14.87 -8.20 4.07
C PHE A 210 -15.44 -9.60 3.91
N VAL A 211 -16.69 -9.84 4.33
CA VAL A 211 -17.40 -11.11 4.07
C VAL A 211 -17.61 -11.33 2.58
N GLN A 212 -18.00 -10.29 1.83
CA GLN A 212 -18.19 -10.38 0.38
C GLN A 212 -16.90 -10.72 -0.36
N ILE A 213 -15.77 -10.11 0.05
CA ILE A 213 -14.48 -10.19 -0.61
C ILE A 213 -13.65 -11.41 -0.17
N PHE A 214 -13.75 -11.82 1.09
CA PHE A 214 -12.91 -12.88 1.67
C PHE A 214 -13.70 -14.00 2.35
N GLY A 215 -15.00 -13.84 2.62
CA GLY A 215 -15.82 -14.85 3.29
C GLY A 215 -15.95 -16.18 2.53
N HIS A 216 -15.54 -16.19 1.26
CA HIS A 216 -15.52 -17.38 0.42
C HIS A 216 -14.18 -18.13 0.42
N VAL A 217 -13.11 -17.56 1.00
CA VAL A 217 -11.77 -18.17 1.08
C VAL A 217 -11.36 -18.37 2.54
N ASP A 218 -11.23 -19.62 2.97
CA ASP A 218 -10.71 -19.98 4.30
C ASP A 218 -9.17 -19.86 4.27
N LEU A 219 -8.69 -18.62 4.40
CA LEU A 219 -7.27 -18.25 4.40
C LEU A 219 -6.90 -17.60 5.73
N VAL A 220 -5.82 -18.08 6.34
CA VAL A 220 -5.18 -17.38 7.45
C VAL A 220 -4.35 -16.21 6.93
N LEU A 221 -4.03 -15.23 7.79
CA LEU A 221 -3.29 -14.02 7.37
C LEU A 221 -1.96 -14.35 6.67
N THR A 222 -1.27 -15.40 7.11
CA THR A 222 -0.02 -15.88 6.49
C THR A 222 -0.24 -16.39 5.07
N ASP A 223 -1.38 -17.03 4.77
CA ASP A 223 -1.75 -17.42 3.41
C ASP A 223 -1.92 -16.19 2.51
N VAL A 224 -2.60 -15.15 3.00
CA VAL A 224 -2.84 -13.90 2.24
C VAL A 224 -1.51 -13.23 1.89
N ILE A 225 -0.58 -13.16 2.85
CA ILE A 225 0.76 -12.59 2.63
C ILE A 225 1.54 -13.41 1.60
N VAL A 226 1.58 -14.74 1.77
CA VAL A 226 2.30 -15.62 0.84
C VAL A 226 1.67 -15.59 -0.55
N ALA A 227 0.35 -15.62 -0.66
CA ALA A 227 -0.39 -15.53 -1.92
C ALA A 227 -0.13 -14.19 -2.63
N ALA A 228 -0.05 -13.07 -1.89
CA ALA A 228 0.34 -11.78 -2.45
C ALA A 228 1.79 -11.80 -2.98
N ILE A 229 2.73 -12.38 -2.22
CA ILE A 229 4.13 -12.56 -2.67
C ILE A 229 4.17 -13.38 -3.97
N LEU A 230 3.44 -14.50 -4.01
CA LEU A 230 3.36 -15.37 -5.18
C LEU A 230 2.75 -14.65 -6.39
N ALA A 231 1.64 -13.94 -6.22
CA ALA A 231 1.04 -13.10 -7.27
C ALA A 231 2.06 -12.08 -7.79
N GLY A 232 2.81 -11.41 -6.91
CA GLY A 232 3.86 -10.48 -7.33
C GLY A 232 5.00 -11.13 -8.12
N GLN A 233 5.39 -12.37 -7.79
CA GLN A 233 6.34 -13.12 -8.59
C GLN A 233 5.73 -13.55 -9.93
N ALA A 234 4.48 -14.00 -9.96
CA ALA A 234 3.78 -14.36 -11.19
C ALA A 234 3.66 -13.15 -12.14
N GLN A 235 3.23 -11.99 -11.64
CA GLN A 235 3.20 -10.73 -12.38
C GLN A 235 4.59 -10.33 -12.90
N ARG A 236 5.66 -10.61 -12.14
CA ARG A 236 7.04 -10.38 -12.60
C ARG A 236 7.43 -11.33 -13.73
N CYS A 237 7.15 -12.63 -13.60
CA CYS A 237 7.42 -13.62 -14.64
C CYS A 237 6.65 -13.29 -15.93
N LYS A 238 5.37 -12.92 -15.83
CA LYS A 238 4.56 -12.45 -16.97
C LYS A 238 5.21 -11.28 -17.69
N ARG A 239 5.62 -10.24 -16.95
CA ARG A 239 6.36 -9.10 -17.53
C ARG A 239 7.69 -9.52 -18.12
N HIS A 240 8.36 -10.52 -17.55
CA HIS A 240 9.61 -11.02 -18.10
C HIS A 240 9.43 -11.64 -19.47
N ARG A 241 8.44 -12.52 -19.60
CA ARG A 241 8.06 -13.11 -20.90
C ARG A 241 7.73 -12.03 -21.92
N LEU A 242 6.91 -11.04 -21.53
CA LEU A 242 6.52 -9.95 -22.43
C LEU A 242 7.73 -9.14 -22.94
N VAL A 243 8.66 -8.76 -22.04
CA VAL A 243 9.86 -8.01 -22.46
C VAL A 243 10.77 -8.87 -23.32
N GLN A 244 10.92 -10.17 -23.03
CA GLN A 244 11.69 -11.08 -23.89
C GLN A 244 11.10 -11.16 -25.30
N ASP A 245 9.77 -11.23 -25.43
CA ASP A 245 9.10 -11.26 -26.73
C ASP A 245 9.29 -9.95 -27.50
N ILE A 246 9.26 -8.80 -26.81
CA ILE A 246 9.55 -7.47 -27.38
C ILE A 246 11.00 -7.39 -27.89
N VAL A 247 11.96 -7.86 -27.09
CA VAL A 247 13.38 -7.89 -27.46
C VAL A 247 13.61 -8.76 -28.69
N LYS A 248 13.03 -9.98 -28.72
CA LYS A 248 13.13 -10.88 -29.88
C LYS A 248 12.51 -10.28 -31.14
N ALA A 249 11.37 -9.60 -31.01
CA ALA A 249 10.73 -8.93 -32.14
C ALA A 249 11.60 -7.81 -32.71
N ALA A 250 12.30 -7.05 -31.87
CA ALA A 250 13.23 -6.02 -32.31
C ALA A 250 14.45 -6.62 -33.04
N GLU A 251 15.00 -7.74 -32.55
CA GLU A 251 16.12 -8.45 -33.20
C GLU A 251 15.76 -9.00 -34.58
N GLY A 252 14.54 -9.50 -34.74
CA GLY A 252 14.03 -9.95 -36.04
C GLY A 252 13.90 -8.82 -37.06
N ALA A 253 13.66 -7.59 -36.61
CA ALA A 253 13.56 -6.42 -37.49
C ALA A 253 14.94 -5.87 -37.89
N ASP A 254 15.93 -5.90 -36.99
CA ASP A 254 17.30 -5.45 -37.27
C ASP A 254 18.11 -6.46 -38.12
N GLY A 255 17.73 -7.76 -38.10
CA GLY A 255 18.39 -8.83 -38.84
C GLY A 255 18.00 -8.97 -40.32
N SER A 256 16.92 -8.33 -40.76
CA SER A 256 16.54 -8.30 -42.19
C SER A 256 17.25 -7.13 -42.90
N GLY A 257 18.49 -7.36 -43.30
CA GLY A 257 19.17 -6.50 -44.27
C GLY A 257 18.33 -6.34 -45.53
N SER A 258 18.07 -5.09 -45.90
CA SER A 258 17.42 -4.69 -47.15
C SER A 258 17.94 -5.49 -48.36
N PRO A 259 17.11 -6.28 -49.06
CA PRO A 259 17.37 -6.56 -50.47
C PRO A 259 16.94 -5.31 -51.25
N ARG A 260 17.92 -4.63 -51.87
CA ARG A 260 17.64 -3.66 -52.93
C ARG A 260 16.79 -4.33 -54.00
N HIS A 261 15.62 -3.80 -54.34
CA HIS A 261 15.02 -3.96 -55.67
C HIS A 261 14.02 -2.83 -55.98
N PRO A 262 13.75 -2.57 -57.27
CA PRO A 262 13.81 -1.24 -57.86
C PRO A 262 12.49 -0.47 -57.85
N VAL A 263 12.62 0.82 -58.14
CA VAL A 263 11.59 1.83 -58.39
C VAL A 263 10.40 1.28 -59.20
N PRO A 264 9.15 1.50 -58.76
CA PRO A 264 7.99 1.41 -59.64
C PRO A 264 7.65 2.80 -60.19
N ASP A 265 7.72 2.90 -61.52
CA ASP A 265 7.12 3.99 -62.29
C ASP A 265 5.60 4.01 -62.15
N LYS A 266 5.06 5.21 -62.31
CA LYS A 266 3.64 5.57 -62.38
C LYS A 266 2.84 4.66 -63.32
N ALA A 267 1.60 4.31 -62.96
CA ALA A 267 0.38 4.87 -63.56
C ALA A 267 -0.88 3.98 -63.39
N LEU A 268 -1.96 4.64 -62.98
CA LEU A 268 -3.35 4.58 -63.48
C LEU A 268 -4.19 3.28 -63.40
N SER A 269 -5.38 3.47 -62.76
CA SER A 269 -6.72 2.91 -63.06
C SER A 269 -6.89 1.38 -63.03
N GLY A 270 -7.96 0.75 -62.55
CA GLY A 270 -9.33 1.15 -62.24
C GLY A 270 -10.23 -0.10 -62.49
N GLY A 271 -11.34 -0.23 -61.76
CA GLY A 271 -12.42 -1.21 -62.01
C GLY A 271 -12.17 -2.63 -61.45
N SER A 272 -12.91 -3.13 -60.45
CA SER A 272 -14.33 -3.53 -60.39
C SER A 272 -14.54 -5.03 -60.63
N SER A 273 -15.49 -5.60 -59.87
CA SER A 273 -16.15 -6.92 -60.01
C SER A 273 -15.27 -8.17 -59.82
N GLY A 274 -15.68 -9.24 -59.17
CA GLY A 274 -16.97 -9.65 -58.64
C GLY A 274 -17.09 -11.19 -58.70
N SER A 275 -17.59 -11.79 -57.63
CA SER A 275 -18.41 -13.02 -57.58
C SER A 275 -17.79 -14.44 -57.70
N ASN A 276 -18.32 -15.28 -56.79
CA ASN A 276 -18.67 -16.72 -56.86
C ASN A 276 -17.54 -17.76 -56.85
N GLY A 277 -17.50 -18.71 -55.91
CA GLY A 277 -18.38 -19.90 -55.72
C GLY A 277 -17.44 -21.12 -55.85
N LEU A 278 -17.54 -22.29 -55.21
CA LEU A 278 -18.63 -23.18 -54.85
C LEU A 278 -18.07 -24.28 -53.90
N SER A 279 -18.99 -24.98 -53.24
CA SER A 279 -18.87 -26.20 -52.43
C SER A 279 -18.57 -27.49 -53.22
N SER A 280 -18.04 -28.53 -52.54
CA SER A 280 -18.44 -29.94 -52.78
C SER A 280 -18.15 -30.87 -51.60
N ASN A 281 -19.09 -31.80 -51.38
CA ASN A 281 -19.08 -32.93 -50.44
C ASN A 281 -18.39 -34.17 -51.05
N GLY A 282 -17.97 -35.13 -50.20
CA GLY A 282 -17.70 -36.53 -50.60
C GLY A 282 -17.31 -37.44 -49.43
N GLU A 283 -18.02 -38.56 -49.27
CA GLU A 283 -17.92 -39.58 -48.20
C GLU A 283 -16.94 -40.74 -48.51
N ASN A 284 -16.58 -41.47 -47.44
CA ASN A 284 -16.22 -42.89 -47.29
C ASN A 284 -14.81 -43.44 -47.58
N GLY A 285 -14.25 -44.09 -46.52
CA GLY A 285 -13.52 -45.37 -46.58
C GLY A 285 -12.01 -45.35 -46.36
N ASP A 286 -11.52 -45.65 -45.14
CA ASP A 286 -10.65 -46.80 -44.87
C ASP A 286 -10.05 -46.81 -43.45
N LEU A 287 -10.14 -47.98 -42.82
CA LEU A 287 -9.53 -48.35 -41.54
C LEU A 287 -8.03 -48.57 -41.73
N ILE A 288 -7.17 -47.69 -41.21
CA ILE A 288 -5.78 -48.02 -40.89
C ILE A 288 -5.44 -47.43 -39.51
N LEU A 289 -5.03 -48.32 -38.61
CA LEU A 289 -4.46 -48.05 -37.30
C LEU A 289 -3.32 -47.00 -37.40
N GLN A 290 -3.63 -45.75 -37.05
CA GLN A 290 -2.65 -44.76 -36.65
C GLN A 290 -2.94 -44.32 -35.23
N ILE A 291 -1.90 -44.42 -34.41
CA ILE A 291 -1.84 -44.04 -33.01
C ILE A 291 -2.16 -42.55 -32.91
N TYR A 292 -3.33 -42.20 -32.36
CA TYR A 292 -3.67 -40.81 -32.03
C TYR A 292 -2.99 -40.40 -30.71
N PRO A 293 -2.48 -39.16 -30.60
CA PRO A 293 -2.02 -38.59 -29.34
C PRO A 293 -3.22 -38.40 -28.38
N MET A 294 -2.95 -38.54 -27.08
CA MET A 294 -3.91 -38.42 -25.97
C MET A 294 -4.83 -37.19 -26.15
N GLN A 295 -6.14 -37.42 -26.10
CA GLN A 295 -7.15 -36.37 -26.07
C GLN A 295 -6.96 -35.46 -24.84
N SER A 296 -6.73 -34.18 -25.09
CA SER A 296 -6.80 -33.09 -24.11
C SER A 296 -8.26 -32.83 -23.73
N GLY A 297 -8.74 -33.47 -22.67
CA GLY A 297 -10.16 -33.46 -22.31
C GLY A 297 -10.44 -33.58 -20.82
N ASP A 298 -9.54 -33.11 -19.94
CA ASP A 298 -9.82 -33.03 -18.51
C ASP A 298 -10.59 -31.72 -18.21
N PRO A 299 -11.83 -31.78 -17.70
CA PRO A 299 -12.59 -30.61 -17.26
C PRO A 299 -11.82 -29.72 -16.27
N MET A 300 -10.91 -30.29 -15.48
CA MET A 300 -10.09 -29.56 -14.52
C MET A 300 -9.04 -28.67 -15.18
N LEU A 301 -8.41 -29.16 -16.25
CA LEU A 301 -7.44 -28.40 -17.05
C LEU A 301 -8.12 -27.20 -17.71
N GLN A 302 -9.28 -27.41 -18.33
CA GLN A 302 -10.05 -26.33 -18.95
C GLN A 302 -10.52 -25.28 -17.93
N HIS A 303 -10.89 -25.71 -16.73
CA HIS A 303 -11.33 -24.81 -15.66
C HIS A 303 -10.20 -23.90 -15.17
N MET A 304 -9.03 -24.48 -14.91
CA MET A 304 -7.91 -23.73 -14.35
C MET A 304 -7.25 -22.83 -15.40
N GLU A 305 -7.16 -23.28 -16.66
CA GLU A 305 -6.66 -22.48 -17.79
C GLU A 305 -7.52 -21.23 -18.00
N LYS A 306 -8.85 -21.41 -18.01
CA LYS A 306 -9.81 -20.31 -18.11
C LYS A 306 -9.63 -19.28 -16.97
N HIS A 307 -9.50 -19.74 -15.72
CA HIS A 307 -9.29 -18.83 -14.59
C HIS A 307 -7.93 -18.13 -14.62
N SER A 308 -6.91 -18.82 -15.10
CA SER A 308 -5.57 -18.28 -15.30
C SER A 308 -5.59 -17.16 -16.35
N GLU A 309 -6.44 -17.29 -17.39
CA GLU A 309 -6.69 -16.23 -18.37
C GLU A 309 -7.46 -15.05 -17.76
N GLU A 310 -8.52 -15.32 -17.00
CA GLU A 310 -9.32 -14.30 -16.32
C GLU A 310 -8.51 -13.50 -15.28
N ALA A 311 -7.67 -14.18 -14.50
CA ALA A 311 -6.71 -13.57 -13.58
C ALA A 311 -5.56 -12.86 -14.33
N GLY A 312 -5.42 -13.07 -15.64
CA GLY A 312 -4.35 -12.50 -16.42
C GLY A 312 -2.97 -13.07 -16.06
N LEU A 313 -2.87 -14.34 -15.66
CA LEU A 313 -1.62 -15.04 -15.40
C LEU A 313 -1.09 -15.82 -16.63
N THR A 314 -1.96 -16.23 -17.56
CA THR A 314 -1.60 -16.93 -18.81
C THR A 314 -1.28 -16.01 -19.97
N ARG A 315 -0.74 -16.62 -21.04
CA ARG A 315 -0.60 -16.00 -22.36
C ARG A 315 -1.99 -15.74 -22.92
N THR A 316 -2.49 -14.53 -22.79
CA THR A 316 -3.59 -14.09 -23.64
C THR A 316 -3.11 -14.21 -25.09
N ASN A 317 -3.84 -14.94 -25.95
CA ASN A 317 -3.54 -15.03 -27.39
C ASN A 317 -3.52 -13.65 -28.07
N SER A 318 -4.10 -12.63 -27.43
CA SER A 318 -3.79 -11.24 -27.69
C SER A 318 -2.44 -10.87 -27.06
N ARG A 319 -1.38 -10.72 -27.89
CA ARG A 319 -0.10 -10.15 -27.46
C ARG A 319 -0.37 -8.84 -26.70
N PRO A 320 -0.04 -8.72 -25.40
CA PRO A 320 -0.04 -7.42 -24.76
C PRO A 320 0.95 -6.55 -25.52
N THR A 321 0.48 -5.49 -26.16
CA THR A 321 1.32 -4.65 -27.03
C THR A 321 2.12 -3.60 -26.25
N HIS A 322 1.90 -3.46 -24.93
CA HIS A 322 2.51 -2.40 -24.14
C HIS A 322 2.67 -2.73 -22.65
N LEU A 323 3.69 -2.12 -22.03
CA LEU A 323 3.92 -2.02 -20.59
C LEU A 323 3.86 -0.55 -20.17
N LEU A 324 2.83 -0.19 -19.41
CA LEU A 324 2.73 1.15 -18.82
C LEU A 324 3.86 1.38 -17.80
N THR A 325 4.11 0.40 -16.92
CA THR A 325 5.20 0.47 -15.95
C THR A 325 6.39 -0.38 -16.43
N PRO A 326 7.32 0.19 -17.22
CA PRO A 326 8.43 -0.54 -17.79
C PRO A 326 9.28 -1.18 -16.70
N SER A 327 9.79 -2.37 -17.01
CA SER A 327 10.71 -3.06 -16.13
C SER A 327 12.12 -2.84 -16.64
N GLY A 328 13.07 -2.66 -15.72
CA GLY A 328 14.52 -2.60 -16.05
C GLY A 328 15.09 -3.89 -16.61
N LEU A 329 14.22 -4.84 -16.92
CA LEU A 329 14.55 -6.10 -17.51
C LEU A 329 14.95 -5.98 -18.98
N ALA A 330 14.43 -4.98 -19.72
CA ALA A 330 14.94 -4.72 -21.07
C ALA A 330 16.41 -4.34 -21.01
N ALA A 331 16.83 -3.51 -20.04
CA ALA A 331 18.24 -3.20 -19.82
C ALA A 331 19.06 -4.40 -19.33
N GLU A 332 18.44 -5.38 -18.65
CA GLU A 332 19.10 -6.65 -18.28
C GLU A 332 19.28 -7.57 -19.51
N LEU A 333 18.30 -7.63 -20.42
CA LEU A 333 18.30 -8.50 -21.61
C LEU A 333 19.08 -7.92 -22.80
N ARG A 334 19.04 -6.59 -22.98
CA ARG A 334 19.74 -5.83 -24.01
C ARG A 334 20.44 -4.62 -23.40
N PRO A 335 21.66 -4.80 -22.87
CA PRO A 335 22.43 -3.73 -22.24
C PRO A 335 22.86 -2.62 -23.19
N ASP A 336 22.81 -2.87 -24.50
CA ASP A 336 23.15 -1.95 -25.57
C ASP A 336 22.06 -0.92 -25.88
N TRP A 337 20.81 -1.17 -25.46
CA TRP A 337 19.73 -0.21 -25.61
C TRP A 337 19.89 0.96 -24.66
N ASP A 338 19.71 2.18 -25.16
CA ASP A 338 19.57 3.34 -24.28
C ASP A 338 18.31 3.16 -23.39
N PRO A 339 18.32 3.57 -22.11
CA PRO A 339 17.15 3.41 -21.24
C PRO A 339 15.86 4.05 -21.77
N GLN A 340 15.91 5.15 -22.53
CA GLN A 340 14.73 5.73 -23.16
C GLN A 340 14.25 4.87 -24.34
N GLU A 341 15.18 4.39 -25.15
CA GLU A 341 14.91 3.50 -26.28
C GLU A 341 14.28 2.18 -25.81
N ALA A 342 14.81 1.60 -24.72
CA ALA A 342 14.27 0.40 -24.10
C ALA A 342 12.83 0.59 -23.62
N VAL A 343 12.53 1.73 -23.01
CA VAL A 343 11.20 2.07 -22.54
C VAL A 343 10.24 2.34 -23.71
N HIS A 344 10.71 2.98 -24.77
CA HIS A 344 9.95 3.20 -26.01
C HIS A 344 9.60 1.88 -26.70
N ARG A 345 10.51 0.90 -26.72
CA ARG A 345 10.21 -0.43 -27.28
C ARG A 345 9.28 -1.25 -26.39
N GLN A 346 9.27 -1.00 -25.08
CA GLN A 346 8.43 -1.72 -24.12
C GLN A 346 6.95 -1.27 -24.12
N GLY A 347 6.57 -0.16 -24.75
CA GLY A 347 5.20 0.33 -24.69
C GLY A 347 4.80 1.31 -25.80
N SER A 348 3.52 1.69 -25.80
CA SER A 348 2.94 2.69 -26.68
C SER A 348 3.76 3.98 -26.66
N HIS A 349 3.86 4.68 -27.80
CA HIS A 349 4.40 6.04 -27.83
C HIS A 349 3.44 6.98 -27.09
N TYR A 350 3.63 7.12 -25.77
CA TYR A 350 2.86 8.04 -24.96
C TYR A 350 3.27 9.48 -25.24
N GLU A 351 2.29 10.39 -25.20
CA GLU A 351 2.53 11.82 -25.32
C GLU A 351 3.40 12.29 -24.14
N ALA A 352 4.53 12.94 -24.45
CA ALA A 352 5.38 13.52 -23.42
C ALA A 352 4.69 14.73 -22.80
N VAL A 353 4.74 14.82 -21.47
CA VAL A 353 4.21 15.97 -20.73
C VAL A 353 5.10 17.18 -20.97
N LEU A 354 4.55 18.38 -21.13
CA LEU A 354 5.33 19.60 -21.31
C LEU A 354 6.09 19.99 -20.03
N SER A 355 7.17 20.76 -20.18
CA SER A 355 7.97 21.21 -19.03
C SER A 355 7.17 22.09 -18.06
N ASP A 356 6.28 22.93 -18.59
CA ASP A 356 5.46 23.85 -17.79
C ASP A 356 4.41 23.09 -16.96
N ASP A 357 3.78 22.07 -17.54
CA ASP A 357 2.83 21.20 -16.82
C ASP A 357 3.51 20.48 -15.66
N VAL A 358 4.73 19.95 -15.88
CA VAL A 358 5.53 19.34 -14.81
C VAL A 358 5.92 20.36 -13.75
N TYR A 359 6.26 21.60 -14.14
CA TYR A 359 6.59 22.66 -13.19
C TYR A 359 5.40 23.02 -12.31
N ILE A 360 4.23 23.21 -12.90
CA ILE A 360 3.02 23.59 -12.18
C ILE A 360 2.57 22.44 -11.26
N ALA A 361 2.61 21.20 -11.75
CA ALA A 361 2.33 20.03 -10.92
C ALA A 361 3.32 19.92 -9.74
N ALA A 362 4.62 20.15 -9.97
CA ALA A 362 5.62 20.20 -8.90
C ALA A 362 5.34 21.36 -7.93
N HIS A 363 4.84 22.49 -8.39
CA HIS A 363 4.54 23.60 -7.50
C HIS A 363 3.42 23.24 -6.51
N PHE A 364 2.29 22.72 -7.02
CA PHE A 364 1.15 22.37 -6.18
C PHE A 364 1.36 21.09 -5.36
N SER A 365 2.29 20.21 -5.74
CA SER A 365 2.63 19.02 -4.92
C SER A 365 3.18 19.38 -3.55
N LYS A 366 3.82 20.55 -3.40
CA LYS A 366 4.30 21.06 -2.10
C LYS A 366 3.16 21.34 -1.15
N PHE A 367 2.03 21.83 -1.66
CA PHE A 367 0.85 22.16 -0.87
C PHE A 367 0.11 20.89 -0.43
N ALA A 368 -0.10 19.95 -1.35
CA ALA A 368 -0.65 18.63 -1.02
C ALA A 368 0.19 17.89 0.03
N PHE A 369 1.53 17.94 -0.11
CA PHE A 369 2.46 17.39 0.87
C PHE A 369 2.38 18.10 2.23
N ALA A 370 2.29 19.43 2.23
CA ALA A 370 2.20 20.25 3.43
C ALA A 370 0.93 20.03 4.25
N ALA A 371 -0.17 19.57 3.63
CA ALA A 371 -1.44 19.34 4.30
C ALA A 371 -1.36 18.27 5.42
N TYR A 372 -0.36 17.38 5.35
CA TYR A 372 -0.08 16.38 6.38
C TYR A 372 0.58 16.94 7.64
N GLY A 373 1.01 18.21 7.62
CA GLY A 373 1.53 18.90 8.80
C GLY A 373 2.86 18.35 9.33
N TYR A 374 3.08 18.52 10.62
CA TYR A 374 4.40 18.31 11.23
C TYR A 374 4.85 16.85 11.26
N MET A 375 3.92 15.89 11.36
CA MET A 375 4.26 14.48 11.48
C MET A 375 5.00 13.99 10.23
N LEU A 376 4.42 14.27 9.06
CA LEU A 376 5.03 13.87 7.80
C LEU A 376 6.25 14.74 7.47
N TYR A 377 6.25 16.02 7.87
CA TYR A 377 7.46 16.84 7.79
C TYR A 377 8.62 16.16 8.52
N ILE A 378 8.45 15.76 9.78
CA ILE A 378 9.50 15.11 10.57
C ILE A 378 9.97 13.80 9.90
N TRP A 379 9.03 12.99 9.43
CA TRP A 379 9.32 11.73 8.72
C TRP A 379 10.18 11.95 7.47
N SER A 380 9.84 12.96 6.67
CA SER A 380 10.53 13.26 5.40
C SER A 380 11.94 13.82 5.57
N GLN A 381 12.31 14.28 6.76
CA GLN A 381 13.59 14.94 6.99
C GLN A 381 14.74 13.95 7.22
N PRO A 382 15.93 14.19 6.64
CA PRO A 382 17.05 13.27 6.77
C PRO A 382 17.57 13.23 8.21
N ARG A 383 18.00 12.04 8.67
CA ARG A 383 18.73 11.82 9.93
C ARG A 383 18.01 12.33 11.19
N ALA A 384 16.68 12.25 11.23
CA ALA A 384 15.85 12.68 12.36
C ALA A 384 16.02 14.16 12.79
N LYS A 385 16.61 15.02 11.95
CA LYS A 385 16.77 16.46 12.22
C LYS A 385 15.48 17.26 12.05
N GLY A 386 14.38 16.61 11.63
CA GLY A 386 13.10 17.26 11.36
C GLY A 386 12.53 17.98 12.58
N LEU A 387 12.59 17.36 13.76
CA LEU A 387 12.14 18.00 14.99
C LEU A 387 12.99 19.24 15.31
N CYS A 388 14.33 19.14 15.22
CA CYS A 388 15.22 20.29 15.45
C CYS A 388 14.99 21.42 14.45
N LYS A 389 14.77 21.13 13.15
CA LYS A 389 14.46 22.15 12.13
C LYS A 389 13.10 22.79 12.35
N LEU A 390 12.12 22.03 12.84
CA LEU A 390 10.81 22.55 13.19
C LEU A 390 10.91 23.47 14.43
N CYS A 391 11.71 23.06 15.43
CA CYS A 391 12.00 23.81 16.65
C CYS A 391 13.00 24.98 16.46
N LEU A 392 13.71 25.05 15.34
CA LEU A 392 14.64 26.14 15.01
C LEU A 392 14.17 26.91 13.77
N GLY A 393 12.92 26.68 13.35
CA GLY A 393 12.32 27.22 12.14
C GLY A 393 12.12 28.74 12.19
N ARG A 394 11.77 29.31 11.02
CA ARG A 394 11.68 30.76 10.77
C ARG A 394 10.82 31.52 11.79
N ASN A 395 9.85 30.88 12.45
CA ASN A 395 8.92 31.56 13.35
C ASN A 395 8.61 30.90 14.71
N CYS A 396 9.35 29.87 15.17
CA CYS A 396 9.81 29.71 16.58
C CYS A 396 10.30 28.32 17.01
N GLY A 397 11.19 28.33 18.02
CA GLY A 397 11.38 27.20 18.92
C GLY A 397 10.35 27.14 20.03
N LEU A 398 10.17 25.92 20.57
CA LEU A 398 9.23 25.55 21.62
C LEU A 398 9.17 26.52 22.82
N CYS A 399 10.20 27.35 23.03
CA CYS A 399 10.31 28.25 24.18
C CYS A 399 9.88 29.71 23.91
N CYS A 400 9.80 30.18 22.65
CA CYS A 400 9.66 31.63 22.36
C CYS A 400 8.48 32.03 21.45
N GLY A 401 7.83 31.08 20.77
CA GLY A 401 6.77 31.35 19.78
C GLY A 401 5.42 31.75 20.33
N PRO A 402 4.89 31.03 21.32
CA PRO A 402 3.63 31.41 21.96
C PRO A 402 3.72 32.82 22.56
N LEU A 403 4.84 33.13 23.23
CA LEU A 403 5.08 34.44 23.87
C LEU A 403 5.24 35.60 22.87
N ARG A 404 5.93 35.38 21.73
CA ARG A 404 6.10 36.41 20.70
C ARG A 404 4.79 36.68 19.94
N ARG A 405 4.01 35.65 19.60
CA ARG A 405 2.67 35.82 19.02
C ARG A 405 1.68 36.41 20.01
N TYR A 406 1.78 36.06 21.28
CA TYR A 406 1.03 36.68 22.36
C TYR A 406 1.35 38.17 22.43
N TRP A 407 2.62 38.57 22.45
CA TRP A 407 3.01 39.99 22.46
C TRP A 407 2.58 40.76 21.20
N SER A 408 2.72 40.17 20.00
CA SER A 408 2.27 40.82 18.77
C SER A 408 0.74 40.93 18.66
N SER A 409 0.01 39.96 19.19
CA SER A 409 -1.48 39.97 19.19
C SER A 409 -2.03 40.90 20.27
N PHE A 410 -1.33 41.02 21.40
CA PHE A 410 -1.64 41.96 22.47
C PHE A 410 -1.49 43.42 22.02
N GLN A 411 -0.47 43.72 21.20
CA GLN A 411 -0.33 45.05 20.57
C GLN A 411 -1.39 45.34 19.49
N ALA A 412 -1.95 44.30 18.85
CA ALA A 412 -2.89 44.43 17.73
C ALA A 412 -4.39 44.46 18.14
N ARG A 413 -4.73 44.43 19.44
CA ARG A 413 -6.12 44.36 19.95
C ARG A 413 -6.97 43.27 19.25
N HIS A 414 -6.39 42.10 19.01
CA HIS A 414 -7.11 40.96 18.45
C HIS A 414 -7.18 39.80 19.44
N TRP A 415 -8.12 38.89 19.16
CA TRP A 415 -8.43 37.65 19.87
C TRP A 415 -7.18 36.92 20.38
N LEU A 416 -7.31 36.26 21.54
CA LEU A 416 -6.24 35.48 22.19
C LEU A 416 -5.59 34.53 21.16
N PRO A 417 -4.25 34.47 21.07
CA PRO A 417 -3.58 33.55 20.16
C PRO A 417 -3.89 32.11 20.55
N ASP A 418 -4.05 31.25 19.55
CA ASP A 418 -4.10 29.80 19.76
C ASP A 418 -2.84 29.36 20.52
N VAL A 419 -3.02 28.66 21.64
CA VAL A 419 -1.93 28.14 22.50
C VAL A 419 -1.62 26.68 22.20
N ASN A 420 -2.34 26.07 21.26
CA ASN A 420 -2.15 24.68 20.88
C ASN A 420 -0.83 24.48 20.13
N ILE A 421 0.12 23.82 20.82
CA ILE A 421 1.46 23.53 20.30
C ILE A 421 1.38 22.74 18.99
N ALA A 422 0.42 21.82 18.84
CA ALA A 422 0.28 21.02 17.62
C ALA A 422 -0.09 21.89 16.40
N ASN A 423 -0.99 22.86 16.58
CA ASN A 423 -1.39 23.79 15.51
C ASN A 423 -0.21 24.69 15.09
N HIS A 424 0.60 25.15 16.05
CA HIS A 424 1.83 25.88 15.75
C HIS A 424 2.82 25.04 14.95
N LEU A 425 3.11 23.81 15.40
CA LEU A 425 4.03 22.90 14.73
C LEU A 425 3.56 22.60 13.30
N ASN A 426 2.27 22.35 13.12
CA ASN A 426 1.70 22.15 11.80
C ASN A 426 1.82 23.39 10.91
N ARG A 427 1.55 24.58 11.42
CA ARG A 427 1.65 25.83 10.64
C ARG A 427 3.10 26.15 10.27
N GLU A 428 4.07 25.86 11.14
CA GLU A 428 5.49 25.93 10.81
C GLU A 428 5.89 24.90 9.75
N ALA A 429 5.39 23.67 9.85
CA ALA A 429 5.63 22.63 8.84
C ALA A 429 5.10 23.06 7.46
N ILE A 430 3.88 23.62 7.39
CA ILE A 430 3.30 24.16 6.16
C ILE A 430 4.21 25.22 5.54
N GLN A 431 4.67 26.20 6.32
CA GLN A 431 5.58 27.25 5.83
C GLN A 431 6.90 26.69 5.30
N GLN A 432 7.48 25.70 5.98
CA GLN A 432 8.75 25.11 5.57
C GLN A 432 8.62 24.24 4.31
N MET A 433 7.51 23.51 4.15
CA MET A 433 7.27 22.62 3.01
C MET A 433 6.85 23.38 1.76
N THR A 434 5.98 24.40 1.92
CA THR A 434 5.52 25.25 0.80
C THR A 434 6.54 26.34 0.44
N GLY A 435 7.36 26.77 1.39
CA GLY A 435 8.22 27.95 1.26
C GLY A 435 7.47 29.28 1.45
N LEU A 436 6.18 29.25 1.79
CA LEU A 436 5.37 30.44 1.99
C LEU A 436 5.68 31.13 3.32
N PRO A 437 5.61 32.47 3.39
CA PRO A 437 5.66 33.17 4.66
C PRO A 437 4.33 33.02 5.40
N ASP A 438 4.39 33.05 6.74
CA ASP A 438 3.26 32.87 7.66
C ASP A 438 1.99 33.65 7.30
N ARG A 439 2.14 34.87 6.76
CA ARG A 439 1.01 35.73 6.39
C ARG A 439 0.18 35.18 5.22
N GLU A 440 0.79 34.42 4.33
CA GLU A 440 0.10 33.88 3.15
C GLU A 440 -0.63 32.57 3.47
N VAL A 441 -0.40 31.96 4.64
CA VAL A 441 -1.21 30.84 5.14
C VAL A 441 -2.42 31.44 5.88
N VAL A 442 -3.52 31.64 5.17
CA VAL A 442 -4.66 32.44 5.65
C VAL A 442 -5.53 31.67 6.65
N PHE A 443 -5.73 30.37 6.41
CA PHE A 443 -6.61 29.54 7.20
C PHE A 443 -6.04 28.14 7.33
N VAL A 444 -6.22 27.51 8.48
CA VAL A 444 -5.76 26.14 8.75
C VAL A 444 -6.78 25.46 9.63
N ARG A 445 -7.17 24.23 9.27
CA ARG A 445 -8.08 23.37 10.01
C ARG A 445 -7.37 22.04 10.33
N PHE A 446 -7.25 21.70 11.61
CA PHE A 446 -6.77 20.39 12.07
C PHE A 446 -7.85 19.61 12.82
N VAL A 447 -7.57 18.33 13.08
CA VAL A 447 -8.50 17.37 13.71
C VAL A 447 -9.00 17.91 15.06
N HIS A 448 -10.30 17.73 15.32
CA HIS A 448 -11.09 18.22 16.48
C HIS A 448 -11.61 19.67 16.43
N GLU A 449 -11.42 20.38 15.33
CA GLU A 449 -11.89 21.77 15.18
C GLU A 449 -12.99 21.96 14.11
N SER A 450 -13.49 20.88 13.51
CA SER A 450 -14.48 20.92 12.42
C SER A 450 -15.94 20.84 12.91
N THR A 451 -16.85 21.32 12.07
CA THR A 451 -18.31 21.22 12.25
C THR A 451 -18.85 19.80 12.05
N SER A 452 -18.07 18.89 11.43
CA SER A 452 -18.41 17.50 11.16
C SER A 452 -17.19 16.59 11.35
N ASP A 453 -17.40 15.40 11.92
CA ASP A 453 -16.35 14.39 12.13
C ASP A 453 -15.71 13.94 10.80
N LYS A 454 -16.49 13.97 9.70
CA LYS A 454 -16.03 13.58 8.36
C LYS A 454 -15.20 14.64 7.63
N CYS A 455 -15.04 15.83 8.21
CA CYS A 455 -14.29 16.92 7.57
C CYS A 455 -12.79 16.63 7.60
N LEU A 456 -12.20 16.40 6.43
CA LEU A 456 -10.76 16.23 6.30
C LEU A 456 -10.02 17.52 6.70
N PRO A 457 -8.89 17.44 7.41
CA PRO A 457 -8.05 18.60 7.66
C PRO A 457 -7.59 19.24 6.35
N TYR A 458 -7.58 20.57 6.31
CA TYR A 458 -7.15 21.33 5.15
C TYR A 458 -6.60 22.69 5.56
N PHE A 459 -5.90 23.36 4.64
CA PHE A 459 -5.51 24.74 4.83
C PHE A 459 -5.74 25.56 3.56
N ILE A 460 -5.92 26.87 3.73
CA ILE A 460 -6.05 27.83 2.64
C ILE A 460 -4.83 28.75 2.66
N ALA A 461 -4.17 28.88 1.50
CA ALA A 461 -3.04 29.76 1.32
C ALA A 461 -3.19 30.63 0.07
N VAL A 462 -2.62 31.83 0.12
CA VAL A 462 -2.54 32.73 -1.04
C VAL A 462 -1.20 32.50 -1.73
N ASP A 463 -1.25 31.94 -2.94
CA ASP A 463 -0.09 31.78 -3.78
C ASP A 463 0.01 32.94 -4.79
N ARG A 464 0.94 33.86 -4.53
CA ARG A 464 1.18 35.00 -5.40
C ARG A 464 1.92 34.62 -6.68
N GLU A 465 2.66 33.51 -6.68
CA GLU A 465 3.42 33.07 -7.85
C GLU A 465 2.48 32.70 -8.99
N THR A 466 1.44 31.92 -8.70
CA THR A 466 0.42 31.50 -9.67
C THR A 466 -0.84 32.38 -9.67
N ARG A 467 -0.89 33.41 -8.81
CA ARG A 467 -2.07 34.24 -8.55
C ARG A 467 -3.31 33.38 -8.26
N SER A 468 -3.17 32.47 -7.29
CA SER A 468 -4.25 31.58 -6.88
C SER A 468 -4.48 31.56 -5.37
N VAL A 469 -5.71 31.27 -4.97
CA VAL A 469 -6.07 30.85 -3.62
C VAL A 469 -6.07 29.33 -3.61
N VAL A 470 -5.15 28.74 -2.85
CA VAL A 470 -4.90 27.29 -2.81
C VAL A 470 -5.60 26.68 -1.60
N ILE A 471 -6.46 25.70 -1.83
CA ILE A 471 -7.10 24.86 -0.82
C ILE A 471 -6.39 23.50 -0.86
N ALA A 472 -5.65 23.19 0.21
CA ALA A 472 -4.86 21.96 0.30
C ALA A 472 -5.46 21.01 1.33
N ILE A 473 -5.99 19.88 0.85
CA ILE A 473 -6.74 18.89 1.64
C ILE A 473 -5.82 17.70 1.98
N ARG A 474 -5.79 17.33 3.26
CA ARG A 474 -5.00 16.21 3.77
C ARG A 474 -5.61 14.88 3.33
N GLY A 475 -4.75 13.91 3.01
CA GLY A 475 -5.17 12.51 2.85
C GLY A 475 -5.17 11.73 4.17
N THR A 476 -5.15 10.40 4.04
CA THR A 476 -5.28 9.43 5.13
C THR A 476 -4.17 9.57 6.18
N LEU A 477 -4.56 9.92 7.42
CA LEU A 477 -3.69 9.93 8.61
C LEU A 477 -4.42 9.46 9.89
N SER A 478 -5.67 9.01 9.77
CA SER A 478 -6.47 8.48 10.89
C SER A 478 -7.13 7.15 10.53
N LEU A 479 -7.59 6.41 11.53
CA LEU A 479 -8.36 5.19 11.32
C LEU A 479 -9.68 5.46 10.58
N GLU A 480 -10.34 6.59 10.86
CA GLU A 480 -11.57 7.02 10.17
C GLU A 480 -11.32 7.28 8.68
N ASP A 481 -10.17 7.87 8.33
CA ASP A 481 -9.77 8.01 6.94
C ASP A 481 -9.60 6.63 6.28
N CYS A 482 -9.01 5.65 6.98
CA CYS A 482 -8.90 4.28 6.48
C CYS A 482 -10.25 3.58 6.31
N LEU A 483 -11.21 3.83 7.22
CA LEU A 483 -12.58 3.32 7.08
C LEU A 483 -13.25 3.95 5.84
N THR A 484 -13.04 5.24 5.63
CA THR A 484 -13.55 5.98 4.47
C THR A 484 -12.99 5.43 3.17
N ASP A 485 -11.67 5.17 3.09
CA ASP A 485 -10.99 4.57 1.93
C ASP A 485 -11.54 3.18 1.56
N ALA A 486 -12.08 2.46 2.55
CA ALA A 486 -12.59 1.11 2.34
C ALA A 486 -14.08 1.06 1.95
N LEU A 487 -14.81 2.19 1.99
CA LEU A 487 -16.23 2.27 1.62
C LEU A 487 -16.45 2.33 0.10
N CYS A 488 -16.41 1.21 -0.62
CA CYS A 488 -16.56 1.22 -2.08
C CYS A 488 -18.00 1.40 -2.63
N GLU A 489 -18.94 1.91 -1.83
CA GLU A 489 -20.34 2.09 -2.25
C GLU A 489 -20.48 3.26 -3.24
N PRO A 490 -21.17 3.08 -4.38
CA PRO A 490 -21.54 4.16 -5.29
C PRO A 490 -22.51 5.15 -4.66
N ALA A 491 -22.20 6.43 -4.77
CA ALA A 491 -23.10 7.54 -4.45
C ALA A 491 -23.35 8.40 -5.69
N GLU A 492 -24.53 9.02 -5.73
CA GLU A 492 -24.95 9.91 -6.81
C GLU A 492 -24.17 11.22 -6.84
N LEU A 493 -23.83 11.69 -8.05
CA LEU A 493 -23.07 12.90 -8.31
C LEU A 493 -23.83 13.94 -9.15
N ASP A 494 -25.03 13.61 -9.61
CA ASP A 494 -25.80 14.45 -10.55
C ASP A 494 -26.02 15.85 -9.96
N ASP A 495 -26.37 15.93 -8.67
CA ASP A 495 -26.58 17.15 -7.90
C ASP A 495 -25.32 18.02 -7.66
N TRP A 496 -24.12 17.52 -7.99
CA TRP A 496 -22.86 18.29 -7.92
C TRP A 496 -22.40 18.89 -9.24
N ILE A 497 -22.83 18.35 -10.37
CA ILE A 497 -22.30 18.73 -11.68
C ILE A 497 -23.13 19.87 -12.29
N LYS A 498 -22.47 20.99 -12.60
CA LYS A 498 -23.06 22.19 -13.21
C LYS A 498 -23.85 21.88 -14.48
N GLU A 499 -23.29 21.04 -15.35
CA GLU A 499 -23.83 20.73 -16.69
C GLU A 499 -25.04 19.81 -16.68
N VAL A 500 -25.23 19.03 -15.60
CA VAL A 500 -26.38 18.13 -15.43
C VAL A 500 -27.64 18.92 -15.01
N HIS A 501 -27.47 20.09 -14.39
CA HIS A 501 -28.55 20.93 -13.82
C HIS A 501 -29.23 21.91 -14.80
N GLN A 502 -29.31 21.60 -16.09
CA GLN A 502 -29.87 22.54 -17.08
C GLN A 502 -31.33 22.96 -16.81
N GLY A 503 -32.05 22.29 -15.89
CA GLY A 503 -33.44 22.61 -15.52
C GLY A 503 -33.66 23.36 -14.18
N SER A 504 -32.62 23.55 -13.37
CA SER A 504 -32.72 24.19 -12.04
C SER A 504 -32.02 25.55 -12.05
N GLY A 505 -32.64 26.57 -11.47
CA GLY A 505 -32.12 27.95 -11.48
C GLY A 505 -30.70 28.09 -10.90
N PRO A 506 -30.04 29.24 -11.10
CA PRO A 506 -28.66 29.45 -10.68
C PRO A 506 -28.49 29.25 -9.16
N ARG A 507 -27.58 28.35 -8.77
CA ARG A 507 -27.24 28.03 -7.36
C ARG A 507 -26.35 29.14 -6.78
N SER A 508 -26.64 29.58 -5.55
CA SER A 508 -25.75 30.49 -4.79
C SER A 508 -24.67 29.71 -4.04
N PHE A 509 -23.48 30.29 -3.84
CA PHE A 509 -22.40 29.62 -3.10
C PHE A 509 -22.78 29.33 -1.63
N ASP A 510 -23.66 30.12 -1.03
CA ASP A 510 -24.13 29.89 0.35
C ASP A 510 -25.30 28.89 0.43
N SER A 511 -25.69 28.28 -0.69
CA SER A 511 -26.74 27.25 -0.71
C SER A 511 -26.26 25.98 -0.01
N GLU A 512 -27.19 25.26 0.61
CA GLU A 512 -26.90 23.98 1.26
C GLU A 512 -26.27 22.99 0.25
N VAL A 513 -25.20 22.31 0.69
CA VAL A 513 -24.53 21.32 -0.13
C VAL A 513 -25.44 20.08 -0.28
N PRO A 514 -25.62 19.55 -1.50
CA PRO A 514 -26.46 18.38 -1.73
C PRO A 514 -26.15 17.21 -0.78
N PRO A 515 -27.17 16.47 -0.30
CA PRO A 515 -26.97 15.31 0.54
C PRO A 515 -26.33 14.15 -0.23
N VAL A 516 -25.52 13.34 0.46
CA VAL A 516 -24.92 12.13 -0.12
C VAL A 516 -25.95 11.00 -0.15
N GLN A 517 -26.38 10.66 -1.35
CA GLN A 517 -27.37 9.61 -1.61
C GLN A 517 -26.73 8.41 -2.29
N ALA A 518 -27.25 7.22 -2.02
CA ALA A 518 -26.80 6.01 -2.71
C ALA A 518 -27.25 6.06 -4.17
N ALA A 519 -26.38 5.66 -5.09
CA ALA A 519 -26.73 5.67 -6.50
C ALA A 519 -27.81 4.63 -6.83
N ASP A 520 -28.75 5.00 -7.69
CA ASP A 520 -29.81 4.13 -8.18
C ASP A 520 -29.65 3.83 -9.68
N ARG A 521 -30.72 3.39 -10.35
CA ARG A 521 -30.71 3.06 -11.79
C ARG A 521 -30.85 4.28 -12.70
N GLU A 522 -31.39 5.38 -12.18
CA GLU A 522 -31.64 6.63 -12.90
C GLU A 522 -30.44 7.58 -12.79
N THR A 523 -29.64 7.43 -11.72
CA THR A 523 -28.39 8.16 -11.51
C THR A 523 -27.47 8.12 -12.75
N GLN A 524 -27.14 9.29 -13.29
CA GLN A 524 -26.30 9.43 -14.47
C GLN A 524 -24.81 9.39 -14.15
N THR A 525 -24.41 10.01 -13.05
CA THR A 525 -23.01 10.16 -12.64
C THR A 525 -22.82 9.75 -11.20
N GLN A 526 -21.70 9.07 -10.92
CA GLN A 526 -21.47 8.39 -9.66
C GLN A 526 -20.04 8.59 -9.17
N ALA A 527 -19.90 8.65 -7.85
CA ALA A 527 -18.60 8.66 -7.18
C ALA A 527 -18.61 7.81 -5.91
N HIS A 528 -17.42 7.64 -5.34
CA HIS A 528 -17.19 6.92 -4.11
C HIS A 528 -17.85 7.62 -2.92
N SER A 529 -18.82 6.97 -2.29
CA SER A 529 -19.65 7.53 -1.20
C SER A 529 -18.84 8.12 -0.03
N GLY A 530 -17.85 7.40 0.49
CA GLY A 530 -17.03 7.89 1.61
C GLY A 530 -16.27 9.19 1.29
N ILE A 531 -15.65 9.25 0.11
CA ILE A 531 -14.92 10.44 -0.35
C ILE A 531 -15.90 11.57 -0.68
N LEU A 532 -17.10 11.25 -1.18
CA LEU A 532 -18.21 12.19 -1.38
C LEU A 532 -18.59 12.88 -0.07
N ASP A 533 -18.78 12.11 0.99
CA ASP A 533 -19.10 12.60 2.33
C ASP A 533 -18.01 13.55 2.86
N CYS A 534 -16.74 13.19 2.70
CA CYS A 534 -15.62 14.05 3.08
C CYS A 534 -15.59 15.36 2.28
N ALA A 535 -15.78 15.30 0.95
CA ALA A 535 -15.82 16.48 0.11
C ALA A 535 -17.02 17.39 0.48
N LYS A 536 -18.20 16.82 0.74
CA LYS A 536 -19.37 17.56 1.26
C LYS A 536 -19.02 18.31 2.55
N ALA A 537 -18.39 17.62 3.51
CA ALA A 537 -18.01 18.21 4.79
C ALA A 537 -17.02 19.37 4.62
N VAL A 538 -16.01 19.22 3.74
CA VAL A 538 -15.05 20.29 3.44
C VAL A 538 -15.75 21.48 2.78
N VAL A 539 -16.65 21.27 1.82
CA VAL A 539 -17.41 22.37 1.19
C VAL A 539 -18.28 23.10 2.22
N ALA A 540 -18.99 22.37 3.08
CA ALA A 540 -19.83 22.97 4.12
C ALA A 540 -18.99 23.81 5.10
N ASP A 541 -17.80 23.35 5.49
CA ASP A 541 -16.88 24.11 6.35
C ASP A 541 -16.33 25.36 5.63
N LEU A 542 -16.00 25.26 4.34
CA LEU A 542 -15.59 26.39 3.51
C LEU A 542 -16.69 27.47 3.41
N GLN A 543 -17.94 27.06 3.21
CA GLN A 543 -19.11 27.95 3.17
C GLN A 543 -19.32 28.62 4.53
N HIS A 544 -19.23 27.86 5.63
CA HIS A 544 -19.41 28.36 7.00
C HIS A 544 -18.34 29.40 7.39
N GLU A 545 -17.06 29.14 7.06
CA GLU A 545 -15.97 30.04 7.43
C GLU A 545 -15.92 31.32 6.59
N GLN A 546 -16.48 31.28 5.37
CA GLN A 546 -16.54 32.39 4.42
C GLN A 546 -15.18 32.98 4.01
N VAL A 547 -14.11 32.19 4.12
CA VAL A 547 -12.74 32.64 3.82
C VAL A 547 -12.57 32.93 2.33
N LEU A 548 -13.17 32.11 1.46
CA LEU A 548 -13.04 32.26 0.01
C LEU A 548 -13.73 33.54 -0.47
N GLN A 549 -14.97 33.79 -0.05
CA GLN A 549 -15.71 35.01 -0.38
C GLN A 549 -14.95 36.24 0.16
N SER A 550 -14.40 36.17 1.37
CA SER A 550 -13.61 37.28 1.95
C SER A 550 -12.36 37.61 1.13
N LEU A 551 -11.68 36.62 0.55
CA LEU A 551 -10.46 36.81 -0.23
C LEU A 551 -10.75 37.23 -1.67
N LEU A 552 -11.70 36.57 -2.32
CA LEU A 552 -11.98 36.71 -3.75
C LEU A 552 -12.93 37.86 -4.08
N GLU A 553 -13.84 38.23 -3.16
CA GLU A 553 -14.78 39.34 -3.35
C GLU A 553 -14.39 40.60 -2.56
N PHE A 554 -13.37 40.50 -1.70
CA PHE A 554 -12.90 41.58 -0.81
C PHE A 554 -14.04 42.21 0.02
N ARG A 555 -14.93 41.36 0.53
CA ARG A 555 -16.10 41.75 1.33
C ARG A 555 -15.87 41.39 2.80
N SER A 556 -16.00 42.37 3.70
CA SER A 556 -16.02 42.12 5.15
C SER A 556 -17.39 41.57 5.53
N MET A 557 -17.46 40.30 5.96
CA MET A 557 -18.74 39.60 6.13
C MET A 557 -19.31 39.59 7.55
N HIS A 558 -18.57 40.05 8.56
CA HIS A 558 -19.12 40.22 9.91
C HIS A 558 -18.57 41.48 10.60
N PRO A 559 -19.42 42.26 11.30
CA PRO A 559 -18.99 43.46 12.03
C PRO A 559 -17.93 43.18 13.12
N ASN A 560 -17.78 41.91 13.55
CA ASN A 560 -16.82 41.48 14.57
C ASN A 560 -15.64 40.64 14.02
N LYS A 561 -15.54 40.38 12.71
CA LYS A 561 -14.38 39.70 12.09
C LYS A 561 -13.42 40.75 11.48
N PRO A 562 -12.10 40.60 11.63
CA PRO A 562 -11.13 41.56 11.10
C PRO A 562 -11.23 41.68 9.57
N GLN A 563 -10.90 42.87 9.04
CA GLN A 563 -10.88 43.10 7.59
C GLN A 563 -9.96 42.10 6.86
N PRO A 564 -10.28 41.72 5.61
CA PRO A 564 -9.43 40.84 4.82
C PRO A 564 -8.03 41.45 4.66
N LYS A 565 -7.00 40.77 5.17
CA LYS A 565 -5.60 41.20 5.05
C LYS A 565 -5.04 41.08 3.63
N HIS A 566 -5.71 40.31 2.77
CA HIS A 566 -5.31 40.01 1.40
C HIS A 566 -6.47 40.34 0.46
N ASP A 567 -6.20 41.14 -0.57
CA ASP A 567 -7.09 41.33 -1.71
C ASP A 567 -6.67 40.34 -2.80
N CYS A 568 -7.51 39.34 -3.06
CA CYS A 568 -7.29 38.31 -4.07
C CYS A 568 -8.33 38.41 -5.19
N ARG A 569 -8.93 39.58 -5.42
CA ARG A 569 -9.80 39.78 -6.59
C ARG A 569 -9.06 39.47 -7.88
N GLY A 570 -9.68 38.64 -8.72
CA GLY A 570 -9.09 38.15 -9.97
C GLY A 570 -8.03 37.05 -9.80
N TYR A 571 -7.86 36.48 -8.61
CA TYR A 571 -7.09 35.25 -8.42
C TYR A 571 -7.93 34.03 -8.81
N GLY A 572 -7.27 32.98 -9.29
CA GLY A 572 -7.92 31.67 -9.51
C GLY A 572 -8.08 30.89 -8.20
N VAL A 573 -8.91 29.84 -8.23
CA VAL A 573 -9.00 28.87 -7.12
C VAL A 573 -8.29 27.59 -7.52
N VAL A 574 -7.43 27.07 -6.65
CA VAL A 574 -6.76 25.79 -6.86
C VAL A 574 -7.06 24.86 -5.70
N VAL A 575 -7.58 23.68 -5.99
CA VAL A 575 -7.78 22.63 -4.98
C VAL A 575 -6.72 21.55 -5.19
N THR A 576 -6.09 21.10 -4.12
CA THR A 576 -5.04 20.09 -4.20
C THR A 576 -5.05 19.16 -2.99
N GLY A 577 -4.57 17.94 -3.20
CA GLY A 577 -4.49 16.94 -2.15
C GLY A 577 -3.78 15.69 -2.65
N HIS A 578 -3.50 14.78 -1.72
CA HIS A 578 -2.87 13.49 -1.99
C HIS A 578 -3.74 12.33 -1.48
N SER A 579 -3.75 11.19 -2.16
CA SER A 579 -4.51 9.98 -1.77
C SER A 579 -6.00 10.30 -1.52
N LEU A 580 -6.58 9.96 -0.37
CA LEU A 580 -7.93 10.38 0.02
C LEU A 580 -8.20 11.89 -0.21
N GLY A 581 -7.24 12.74 0.16
CA GLY A 581 -7.33 14.19 -0.02
C GLY A 581 -7.28 14.62 -1.48
N ALA A 582 -6.66 13.83 -2.37
CA ALA A 582 -6.72 14.04 -3.81
C ALA A 582 -8.12 13.73 -4.35
N GLY A 583 -8.74 12.65 -3.88
CA GLY A 583 -10.11 12.32 -4.22
C GLY A 583 -11.10 13.39 -3.77
N ALA A 584 -10.97 13.83 -2.52
CA ALA A 584 -11.75 14.95 -2.00
C ALA A 584 -11.50 16.25 -2.78
N ALA A 585 -10.25 16.56 -3.14
CA ALA A 585 -9.90 17.76 -3.91
C ALA A 585 -10.56 17.79 -5.30
N ILE A 586 -10.66 16.64 -5.97
CA ILE A 586 -11.36 16.50 -7.25
C ILE A 586 -12.84 16.84 -7.09
N LEU A 587 -13.48 16.24 -6.09
CA LEU A 587 -14.91 16.40 -5.84
C LEU A 587 -15.28 17.81 -5.33
N VAL A 588 -14.46 18.38 -4.45
CA VAL A 588 -14.56 19.78 -4.01
C VAL A 588 -14.36 20.73 -5.19
N GLY A 589 -13.33 20.51 -6.01
CA GLY A 589 -13.06 21.35 -7.19
C GLY A 589 -14.19 21.29 -8.22
N LEU A 590 -14.75 20.10 -8.45
CA LEU A 590 -15.93 19.90 -9.29
C LEU A 590 -17.13 20.72 -8.79
N TYR A 591 -17.40 20.69 -7.49
CA TYR A 591 -18.47 21.51 -6.89
C TYR A 591 -18.18 23.01 -6.97
N LEU A 592 -16.95 23.45 -6.68
CA LEU A 592 -16.58 24.87 -6.67
C LEU A 592 -16.67 25.53 -8.06
N ARG A 593 -16.55 24.77 -9.16
CA ARG A 593 -16.77 25.28 -10.53
C ARG A 593 -18.20 25.75 -10.80
N ASN A 594 -19.17 25.40 -9.97
CA ASN A 594 -20.50 26.01 -10.04
C ASN A 594 -20.46 27.53 -9.78
N PHE A 595 -19.43 28.02 -9.07
CA PHE A 595 -19.35 29.41 -8.58
C PHE A 595 -18.08 30.12 -9.04
N PHE A 596 -16.97 29.38 -9.18
CA PHE A 596 -15.67 29.89 -9.57
C PHE A 596 -15.18 29.16 -10.83
N ASP A 597 -15.53 29.65 -12.02
CA ASP A 597 -15.21 29.00 -13.31
C ASP A 597 -13.71 28.76 -13.53
N GLY A 598 -12.85 29.60 -12.93
CA GLY A 598 -11.39 29.46 -12.96
C GLY A 598 -10.80 28.40 -12.02
N THR A 599 -11.62 27.55 -11.40
CA THR A 599 -11.15 26.52 -10.46
C THR A 599 -10.35 25.43 -11.18
N LYS A 600 -9.14 25.15 -10.69
CA LYS A 600 -8.27 24.06 -11.14
C LYS A 600 -8.02 23.07 -10.03
N VAL A 601 -7.74 21.81 -10.39
CA VAL A 601 -7.40 20.75 -9.45
C VAL A 601 -6.06 20.11 -9.81
N TYR A 602 -5.19 19.97 -8.80
CA TYR A 602 -3.97 19.15 -8.90
C TYR A 602 -4.04 18.03 -7.87
N ALA A 603 -4.36 16.83 -8.33
CA ALA A 603 -4.59 15.65 -7.53
C ALA A 603 -3.36 14.73 -7.57
N PHE A 604 -2.83 14.32 -6.41
CA PHE A 604 -1.65 13.46 -6.34
C PHE A 604 -2.05 12.07 -5.86
N SER A 605 -1.84 11.06 -6.70
CA SER A 605 -2.25 9.68 -6.43
C SER A 605 -3.74 9.53 -6.01
N PRO A 606 -4.71 10.09 -6.75
CA PRO A 606 -6.13 9.91 -6.44
C PRO A 606 -6.53 8.42 -6.49
N PRO A 607 -7.48 7.97 -5.65
CA PRO A 607 -7.95 6.59 -5.65
C PRO A 607 -8.49 6.15 -7.00
N GLY A 608 -8.16 4.92 -7.40
CA GLY A 608 -8.64 4.35 -8.67
C GLY A 608 -10.16 4.14 -8.69
N GLY A 609 -10.76 3.79 -7.56
CA GLY A 609 -12.19 3.60 -7.40
C GLY A 609 -12.96 4.88 -7.07
N LEU A 610 -12.56 6.05 -7.58
CA LEU A 610 -13.15 7.33 -7.16
C LEU A 610 -14.44 7.69 -7.88
N ALA A 611 -14.50 7.61 -9.21
CA ALA A 611 -15.69 8.02 -9.97
C ALA A 611 -15.88 7.22 -11.24
N ASP A 612 -17.08 7.26 -11.80
CA ASP A 612 -17.36 6.61 -13.07
C ASP A 612 -16.59 7.27 -14.24
N PRO A 613 -16.35 6.55 -15.36
CA PRO A 613 -15.53 7.06 -16.45
C PRO A 613 -16.03 8.36 -17.08
N ARG A 614 -17.35 8.63 -17.08
CA ARG A 614 -17.89 9.87 -17.66
C ARG A 614 -17.49 11.08 -16.82
N VAL A 615 -17.56 10.96 -15.49
CA VAL A 615 -17.08 11.99 -14.56
C VAL A 615 -15.57 12.15 -14.71
N ALA A 616 -14.84 11.03 -14.80
CA ALA A 616 -13.39 11.05 -14.95
C ALA A 616 -12.92 11.80 -16.19
N ASP A 617 -13.64 11.63 -17.31
CA ASP A 617 -13.38 12.32 -18.57
C ASP A 617 -13.82 13.79 -18.54
N ALA A 618 -14.97 14.10 -17.93
CA ALA A 618 -15.49 15.46 -17.83
C ALA A 618 -14.55 16.40 -17.05
N VAL A 619 -13.85 15.89 -16.03
CA VAL A 619 -12.95 16.73 -15.22
C VAL A 619 -11.55 16.92 -15.84
N GLN A 620 -11.23 16.27 -16.97
CA GLN A 620 -9.89 16.36 -17.58
C GLN A 620 -9.48 17.79 -17.99
N GLU A 621 -10.45 18.66 -18.27
CA GLU A 621 -10.20 20.05 -18.68
C GLU A 621 -9.51 20.87 -17.59
N PHE A 622 -9.84 20.62 -16.32
CA PHE A 622 -9.40 21.45 -15.19
C PHE A 622 -8.70 20.67 -14.08
N CYS A 623 -8.71 19.33 -14.12
CA CYS A 623 -8.07 18.46 -13.16
C CYS A 623 -6.86 17.73 -13.78
N THR A 624 -5.68 17.95 -13.21
CA THR A 624 -4.48 17.15 -13.50
C THR A 624 -4.20 16.19 -12.36
N SER A 625 -4.17 14.90 -12.65
CA SER A 625 -3.90 13.85 -11.68
C SER A 625 -2.52 13.25 -11.91
N VAL A 626 -1.65 13.32 -10.92
CA VAL A 626 -0.25 12.87 -11.01
C VAL A 626 -0.08 11.54 -10.30
N LEU A 627 0.43 10.55 -11.04
CA LEU A 627 0.59 9.16 -10.62
C LEU A 627 2.06 8.75 -10.76
N ILE A 628 2.55 7.79 -9.98
CA ILE A 628 3.97 7.37 -10.04
C ILE A 628 4.15 5.86 -9.98
N GLY A 629 4.96 5.34 -10.91
CA GLY A 629 5.48 3.98 -10.86
C GLY A 629 4.46 2.90 -10.53
N LYS A 630 4.69 2.21 -9.41
CA LYS A 630 3.86 1.08 -8.94
C LYS A 630 2.92 1.47 -7.81
N ASP A 631 2.59 2.75 -7.66
CA ASP A 631 1.59 3.18 -6.70
C ASP A 631 0.28 2.40 -6.92
N TRP A 632 -0.20 1.80 -5.84
CA TRP A 632 -1.35 0.90 -5.82
C TRP A 632 -2.67 1.63 -5.61
N ILE A 633 -2.68 2.82 -4.98
CA ILE A 633 -3.93 3.54 -4.67
C ILE A 633 -4.65 4.00 -5.95
N PRO A 634 -3.97 4.58 -6.96
CA PRO A 634 -4.60 4.91 -8.24
C PRO A 634 -5.04 3.70 -9.05
N ARG A 635 -4.55 2.50 -8.72
CA ARG A 635 -4.91 1.22 -9.35
C ARG A 635 -6.00 0.50 -8.58
N LEU A 636 -6.33 0.95 -7.37
CA LEU A 636 -7.27 0.28 -6.47
C LEU A 636 -8.70 0.65 -6.84
N THR A 637 -9.40 -0.26 -7.50
CA THR A 637 -10.85 -0.25 -7.74
C THR A 637 -11.39 -1.64 -7.44
N LEU A 638 -12.71 -1.80 -7.32
CA LEU A 638 -13.30 -3.10 -7.00
C LEU A 638 -12.90 -4.18 -8.04
N ALA A 639 -12.85 -3.82 -9.32
CA ALA A 639 -12.47 -4.75 -10.38
C ALA A 639 -11.00 -5.19 -10.32
N THR A 640 -10.06 -4.28 -10.08
CA THR A 640 -8.63 -4.61 -10.01
C THR A 640 -8.27 -5.32 -8.71
N PHE A 641 -9.02 -5.06 -7.64
CA PHE A 641 -8.91 -5.80 -6.38
C PHE A 641 -9.43 -7.24 -6.53
N GLU A 642 -10.62 -7.42 -7.13
CA GLU A 642 -11.14 -8.76 -7.47
C GLU A 642 -10.13 -9.54 -8.33
N ARG A 643 -9.56 -8.88 -9.35
CA ARG A 643 -8.51 -9.49 -10.17
C ARG A 643 -7.25 -9.85 -9.36
N LEU A 644 -6.78 -8.98 -8.47
CA LEU A 644 -5.62 -9.28 -7.63
C LEU A 644 -5.89 -10.48 -6.71
N ARG A 645 -7.08 -10.56 -6.11
CA ARG A 645 -7.51 -11.70 -5.30
C ARG A 645 -7.50 -12.99 -6.13
N ASP A 646 -8.01 -12.95 -7.37
CA ASP A 646 -7.98 -14.10 -8.27
C ASP A 646 -6.52 -14.49 -8.63
N GLU A 647 -5.65 -13.52 -8.93
CA GLU A 647 -4.22 -13.74 -9.16
C GLU A 647 -3.52 -14.38 -7.94
N MET A 648 -3.85 -13.93 -6.72
CA MET A 648 -3.32 -14.47 -5.46
C MET A 648 -3.72 -15.94 -5.27
N ILE A 649 -5.00 -16.25 -5.46
CA ILE A 649 -5.52 -17.61 -5.28
C ILE A 649 -4.92 -18.55 -6.32
N MET A 650 -4.89 -18.12 -7.59
CA MET A 650 -4.30 -18.92 -8.67
C MET A 650 -2.80 -19.16 -8.46
N ALA A 651 -2.05 -18.13 -8.04
CA ALA A 651 -0.63 -18.27 -7.75
C ALA A 651 -0.38 -19.20 -6.55
N ALA A 652 -1.23 -19.14 -5.53
CA ALA A 652 -1.15 -20.04 -4.38
C ALA A 652 -1.50 -21.49 -4.76
N CYS A 653 -2.55 -21.73 -5.57
CA CYS A 653 -2.95 -23.07 -6.03
C CYS A 653 -1.86 -23.75 -6.86
N ARG A 654 -1.15 -22.98 -7.68
CA ARG A 654 -0.06 -23.48 -8.52
C ARG A 654 1.28 -23.56 -7.80
N CYS A 655 1.41 -23.12 -6.56
CA CYS A 655 2.70 -23.05 -5.88
C CYS A 655 3.30 -24.44 -5.61
N LYS A 656 4.60 -24.61 -5.91
CA LYS A 656 5.39 -25.83 -5.60
C LYS A 656 5.94 -25.85 -4.17
N LEU A 657 6.11 -24.66 -3.59
CA LEU A 657 6.86 -24.47 -2.36
C LEU A 657 5.91 -24.41 -1.15
N ASN A 658 6.43 -24.76 0.02
CA ASN A 658 5.74 -24.47 1.28
C ASN A 658 5.94 -23.00 1.68
N LYS A 659 5.10 -22.49 2.60
CA LYS A 659 5.16 -21.10 3.06
C LYS A 659 6.54 -20.69 3.56
N ALA A 660 7.18 -21.53 4.37
CA ALA A 660 8.49 -21.24 4.96
C ALA A 660 9.57 -21.04 3.89
N GLN A 661 9.56 -21.87 2.83
CA GLN A 661 10.48 -21.75 1.70
C GLN A 661 10.25 -20.46 0.90
N VAL A 662 8.99 -20.07 0.67
CA VAL A 662 8.66 -18.80 0.00
C VAL A 662 9.16 -17.62 0.85
N MET A 663 8.81 -17.60 2.14
CA MET A 663 9.19 -16.53 3.07
C MET A 663 10.72 -16.41 3.20
N TRP A 664 11.40 -17.55 3.37
CA TRP A 664 12.86 -17.58 3.44
C TRP A 664 13.50 -17.07 2.15
N GLY A 665 12.99 -17.48 0.98
CA GLY A 665 13.48 -16.98 -0.29
C GLY A 665 13.30 -15.47 -0.44
N VAL A 666 12.21 -14.88 0.08
CA VAL A 666 12.04 -13.42 0.09
C VAL A 666 13.06 -12.75 0.99
N ILE A 667 13.28 -13.28 2.19
CA ILE A 667 14.28 -12.76 3.16
C ILE A 667 15.68 -12.80 2.55
N CYS A 668 16.02 -13.86 1.82
CA CYS A 668 17.29 -14.00 1.11
C CYS A 668 17.35 -13.22 -0.23
N GLY A 669 16.30 -12.49 -0.62
CA GLY A 669 16.26 -11.74 -1.88
C GLY A 669 16.27 -12.62 -3.14
N LYS A 670 15.83 -13.88 -3.05
CA LYS A 670 15.79 -14.82 -4.17
C LYS A 670 14.90 -14.28 -5.30
N ARG A 671 15.40 -14.39 -6.53
CA ARG A 671 14.63 -14.13 -7.76
C ARG A 671 14.25 -15.47 -8.37
N TRP A 672 12.98 -15.84 -8.32
CA TRP A 672 12.49 -17.09 -8.90
C TRP A 672 12.22 -16.96 -10.39
N LYS A 673 12.40 -18.06 -11.11
CA LYS A 673 11.78 -18.29 -12.42
C LYS A 673 10.40 -18.92 -12.23
N GLU A 674 9.56 -18.87 -13.26
CA GLU A 674 8.18 -19.35 -13.17
C GLU A 674 8.12 -20.85 -12.87
N GLU A 675 8.97 -21.63 -13.54
CA GLU A 675 9.11 -23.07 -13.39
C GLU A 675 9.62 -23.52 -12.01
N GLU A 676 10.35 -22.66 -11.29
CA GLU A 676 10.83 -22.96 -9.93
C GLU A 676 9.73 -22.82 -8.89
N LEU A 677 8.74 -21.96 -9.16
CA LEU A 677 7.74 -21.54 -8.18
C LEU A 677 6.37 -22.15 -8.45
N PHE A 678 6.01 -22.33 -9.72
CA PHE A 678 4.68 -22.74 -10.14
C PHE A 678 4.67 -24.08 -10.89
N LEU A 679 3.66 -24.89 -10.60
CA LEU A 679 3.31 -26.09 -11.35
C LEU A 679 2.67 -25.71 -12.69
N PRO A 680 2.94 -26.50 -13.75
CA PRO A 680 2.07 -26.56 -14.91
C PRO A 680 0.64 -26.89 -14.47
N GLU A 681 -0.34 -26.39 -15.20
CA GLU A 681 -1.75 -26.54 -14.81
C GLU A 681 -2.19 -28.01 -14.77
N ALA A 682 -1.62 -28.87 -15.62
CA ALA A 682 -1.86 -30.32 -15.61
C ALA A 682 -1.33 -31.04 -14.34
N GLU A 683 -0.40 -30.43 -13.60
CA GLU A 683 0.29 -31.07 -12.47
C GLU A 683 -0.20 -30.56 -11.10
N VAL A 684 -1.20 -29.68 -11.08
CA VAL A 684 -1.74 -29.14 -9.82
C VAL A 684 -2.49 -30.23 -9.06
N ALA A 685 -2.23 -30.33 -7.75
CA ALA A 685 -2.87 -31.31 -6.88
C ALA A 685 -4.40 -31.16 -6.90
N GLN A 686 -5.11 -32.31 -6.87
CA GLN A 686 -6.58 -32.36 -6.84
C GLN A 686 -7.18 -31.46 -5.75
N GLU A 687 -6.61 -31.50 -4.53
CA GLU A 687 -7.05 -30.66 -3.39
C GLU A 687 -7.06 -29.16 -3.72
N ALA A 688 -6.04 -28.67 -4.42
CA ALA A 688 -5.93 -27.26 -4.79
C ALA A 688 -6.93 -26.87 -5.89
N SER A 689 -7.22 -27.79 -6.81
CA SER A 689 -8.21 -27.58 -7.87
C SER A 689 -9.64 -27.63 -7.35
N ASP A 690 -9.95 -28.57 -6.45
CA ASP A 690 -11.26 -28.64 -5.78
C ASP A 690 -11.54 -27.36 -4.98
N LEU A 691 -10.53 -26.81 -4.31
CA LEU A 691 -10.62 -25.52 -3.61
C LEU A 691 -10.94 -24.37 -4.58
N LEU A 692 -10.28 -24.34 -5.75
CA LEU A 692 -10.53 -23.33 -6.77
C LEU A 692 -11.97 -23.45 -7.32
N GLN A 693 -12.46 -24.66 -7.58
CA GLN A 693 -13.84 -24.88 -8.01
C GLN A 693 -14.86 -24.40 -6.98
N GLN A 694 -14.63 -24.72 -5.69
CA GLN A 694 -15.49 -24.25 -4.59
C GLN A 694 -15.47 -22.73 -4.47
N TYR A 695 -14.28 -22.13 -4.58
CA TYR A 695 -14.09 -20.69 -4.61
C TYR A 695 -14.93 -20.04 -5.73
N THR A 696 -14.80 -20.54 -6.96
CA THR A 696 -15.54 -20.05 -8.12
C THR A 696 -17.04 -20.20 -7.98
N ALA A 697 -17.51 -21.36 -7.50
CA ALA A 697 -18.94 -21.60 -7.27
C ALA A 697 -19.52 -20.62 -6.24
N ARG A 698 -18.78 -20.29 -5.17
CA ARG A 698 -19.19 -19.30 -4.17
C ARG A 698 -19.16 -17.88 -4.72
N LEU A 699 -18.15 -17.53 -5.51
CA LEU A 699 -18.07 -16.23 -6.17
C LEU A 699 -19.25 -15.97 -7.09
N HIS A 700 -19.62 -16.94 -7.92
CA HIS A 700 -20.77 -16.79 -8.83
C HIS A 700 -22.07 -16.55 -8.07
N ARG A 701 -22.29 -17.22 -6.95
CA ARG A 701 -23.46 -16.97 -6.07
C ARG A 701 -23.39 -15.57 -5.43
N SER A 702 -22.24 -15.16 -4.92
CA SER A 702 -22.09 -13.83 -4.30
C SER A 702 -22.31 -12.68 -5.29
N ARG A 703 -21.86 -12.84 -6.55
CA ARG A 703 -22.04 -11.84 -7.62
C ARG A 703 -23.51 -11.65 -8.02
N SER A 704 -24.36 -12.69 -7.96
CA SER A 704 -25.79 -12.55 -8.28
C SER A 704 -26.55 -11.76 -7.21
N ASP A 705 -26.10 -11.83 -5.96
CA ASP A 705 -26.82 -11.26 -4.81
C ASP A 705 -26.56 -9.75 -4.65
N HIS A 706 -25.42 -9.23 -5.14
CA HIS A 706 -24.95 -7.88 -4.80
C HIS A 706 -24.85 -6.94 -6.02
N ARG A 707 -26.00 -6.67 -6.66
CA ARG A 707 -26.13 -5.70 -7.77
C ARG A 707 -25.71 -4.26 -7.41
N ARG A 708 -25.73 -3.88 -6.12
CA ARG A 708 -25.45 -2.51 -5.66
C ARG A 708 -24.02 -2.03 -5.96
N LEU A 709 -23.04 -2.94 -5.97
CA LEU A 709 -21.63 -2.62 -6.25
C LEU A 709 -21.25 -2.83 -7.72
N ALA A 710 -22.23 -3.11 -8.60
CA ALA A 710 -21.96 -3.38 -10.01
C ALA A 710 -21.30 -2.20 -10.72
N SER A 711 -21.75 -0.98 -10.45
CA SER A 711 -21.20 0.23 -11.06
C SER A 711 -19.83 0.61 -10.50
N ALA A 712 -19.56 0.37 -9.20
CA ALA A 712 -18.26 0.61 -8.57
C ALA A 712 -17.11 -0.13 -9.26
N ARG A 713 -17.38 -1.27 -9.93
CA ARG A 713 -16.37 -2.02 -10.70
C ARG A 713 -15.79 -1.23 -11.88
N ASN A 714 -16.53 -0.25 -12.39
CA ASN A 714 -16.11 0.57 -13.52
C ASN A 714 -15.48 1.89 -13.09
N PHE A 715 -15.35 2.16 -11.78
CA PHE A 715 -14.75 3.39 -11.32
C PHE A 715 -13.26 3.46 -11.67
N VAL A 716 -12.83 4.67 -12.03
CA VAL A 716 -11.48 5.00 -12.51
C VAL A 716 -10.97 6.29 -11.84
N PRO A 717 -9.64 6.54 -11.80
CA PRO A 717 -9.12 7.80 -11.28
C PRO A 717 -9.46 8.96 -12.24
N PRO A 718 -10.10 10.04 -11.77
CA PRO A 718 -10.48 11.20 -12.59
C PRO A 718 -9.32 12.10 -13.00
N GLY A 719 -9.53 12.88 -14.05
CA GLY A 719 -8.63 13.95 -14.50
C GLY A 719 -7.64 13.51 -15.58
N ARG A 720 -6.91 14.49 -16.13
CA ARG A 720 -5.85 14.23 -17.10
C ARG A 720 -4.66 13.57 -16.37
N LEU A 721 -4.36 12.32 -16.70
CA LEU A 721 -3.42 11.50 -15.91
C LEU A 721 -1.96 11.68 -16.35
N MET A 722 -1.19 12.39 -15.54
CA MET A 722 0.27 12.54 -15.66
C MET A 722 0.95 11.36 -14.95
N PHE A 723 1.52 10.42 -15.70
CA PHE A 723 2.22 9.26 -15.15
C PHE A 723 3.73 9.48 -15.12
N LEU A 724 4.31 9.46 -13.91
CA LEU A 724 5.73 9.48 -13.67
C LEU A 724 6.28 8.06 -13.82
N ARG A 725 6.75 7.77 -15.02
CA ARG A 725 7.17 6.44 -15.45
C ARG A 725 8.62 6.16 -15.03
N PRO A 726 8.90 5.02 -14.36
CA PRO A 726 10.23 4.71 -13.87
C PRO A 726 11.12 4.09 -14.96
N ILE A 727 12.16 4.78 -15.35
CA ILE A 727 13.22 4.32 -16.25
C ILE A 727 14.35 3.73 -15.41
N LYS A 728 14.62 2.43 -15.53
CA LYS A 728 15.73 1.79 -14.78
C LYS A 728 17.01 1.79 -15.62
N VAL A 729 18.09 2.31 -15.06
CA VAL A 729 19.42 2.28 -15.69
C VAL A 729 20.29 1.27 -14.96
N ALA A 730 20.80 0.27 -15.69
CA ALA A 730 21.82 -0.64 -15.16
C ALA A 730 23.18 0.08 -15.19
N THR A 731 23.85 0.22 -14.04
CA THR A 731 25.24 0.66 -14.00
C THR A 731 26.18 -0.54 -13.98
N ARG A 732 27.45 -0.35 -14.42
CA ARG A 732 28.53 -1.36 -14.37
C ARG A 732 28.78 -1.97 -12.98
N THR A 733 28.18 -1.41 -11.92
CA THR A 733 28.32 -1.82 -10.51
C THR A 733 27.13 -2.62 -9.97
N ASN A 734 26.20 -3.10 -10.81
CA ASN A 734 24.92 -3.74 -10.40
C ASN A 734 24.01 -2.85 -9.53
N ILE A 735 24.28 -1.54 -9.44
CA ILE A 735 23.42 -0.59 -8.73
C ILE A 735 22.39 -0.04 -9.71
N VAL A 736 21.14 -0.47 -9.56
CA VAL A 736 20.05 0.06 -10.39
C VAL A 736 19.68 1.45 -9.91
N LYS A 737 20.09 2.49 -10.66
CA LYS A 737 19.58 3.86 -10.47
C LYS A 737 18.28 4.01 -11.24
N ARG A 738 17.20 4.42 -10.57
CA ARG A 738 15.98 4.81 -11.27
C ARG A 738 16.07 6.24 -11.76
N LYS A 739 15.51 6.46 -12.92
CA LYS A 739 15.19 7.74 -13.47
C LYS A 739 13.69 7.81 -13.74
N TYR A 740 13.15 9.01 -13.91
CA TYR A 740 11.74 9.20 -14.23
C TYR A 740 11.59 10.07 -15.47
N ASP A 741 10.60 9.72 -16.29
CA ASP A 741 9.99 10.59 -17.29
C ASP A 741 8.51 10.78 -16.99
N ALA A 742 7.90 11.80 -17.59
CA ALA A 742 6.48 12.11 -17.41
C ALA A 742 5.75 12.01 -18.75
N VAL A 743 4.69 11.20 -18.76
CA VAL A 743 3.87 10.91 -19.94
C VAL A 743 2.38 11.01 -19.62
N TRP A 744 1.56 11.38 -20.59
CA TRP A 744 0.10 11.35 -20.47
C TRP A 744 -0.44 9.96 -20.77
N ILE A 745 -1.35 9.48 -19.94
CA ILE A 745 -1.95 8.13 -20.06
C ILE A 745 -3.47 8.20 -19.92
N LYS A 746 -4.16 7.14 -20.34
CA LYS A 746 -5.60 6.97 -20.12
C LYS A 746 -5.85 6.14 -18.86
N ALA A 747 -6.98 6.41 -18.19
CA ALA A 747 -7.35 5.68 -16.98
C ALA A 747 -7.53 4.18 -17.23
N GLN A 748 -8.06 3.79 -18.39
CA GLN A 748 -8.24 2.39 -18.78
C GLN A 748 -6.92 1.65 -18.96
N GLU A 749 -5.85 2.34 -19.40
CA GLU A 749 -4.51 1.75 -19.52
C GLU A 749 -3.97 1.37 -18.14
N LEU A 750 -4.14 2.27 -17.15
CA LEU A 750 -3.77 2.03 -15.77
C LEU A 750 -4.58 0.86 -15.16
N MET A 751 -5.89 0.82 -15.40
CA MET A 751 -6.77 -0.25 -14.91
C MET A 751 -6.44 -1.60 -15.55
N SER A 752 -6.07 -1.62 -16.84
CA SER A 752 -5.73 -2.86 -17.54
C SER A 752 -4.43 -3.50 -17.03
N GLU A 753 -3.46 -2.69 -16.59
CA GLU A 753 -2.25 -3.19 -15.92
C GLU A 753 -2.58 -3.78 -14.53
N GLY A 754 -3.63 -3.29 -13.86
CA GLY A 754 -4.08 -3.76 -12.55
C GLY A 754 -3.15 -3.36 -11.40
N ILE A 755 -3.38 -3.91 -10.21
CA ILE A 755 -2.56 -3.67 -9.02
C ILE A 755 -1.23 -4.42 -9.14
N LEU A 756 -0.11 -3.71 -9.06
CA LEU A 756 1.22 -4.29 -9.19
C LEU A 756 1.81 -4.66 -7.83
N VAL A 757 1.84 -5.94 -7.50
CA VAL A 757 2.42 -6.40 -6.23
C VAL A 757 3.93 -6.22 -6.23
N SER A 758 4.42 -5.35 -5.34
CA SER A 758 5.82 -4.98 -5.25
C SER A 758 6.13 -4.39 -3.87
N PRO A 759 7.31 -4.65 -3.30
CA PRO A 759 7.76 -4.00 -2.04
C PRO A 759 7.85 -2.47 -2.10
N ARG A 760 7.76 -1.89 -3.31
CA ARG A 760 7.86 -0.45 -3.56
C ARG A 760 6.51 0.22 -3.75
N MET A 761 5.39 -0.52 -3.83
CA MET A 761 4.08 0.09 -4.09
C MET A 761 3.73 1.14 -3.02
N MET A 762 4.10 0.89 -1.76
CA MET A 762 3.86 1.82 -0.66
C MET A 762 4.81 3.01 -0.72
N ALA A 763 6.10 2.77 -1.00
CA ALA A 763 7.08 3.84 -1.14
C ALA A 763 6.74 4.78 -2.32
N ASP A 764 6.30 4.22 -3.45
CA ASP A 764 5.83 5.00 -4.60
C ASP A 764 4.56 5.81 -4.24
N HIS A 765 3.69 5.30 -3.37
CA HIS A 765 2.51 6.03 -2.86
C HIS A 765 2.84 7.15 -1.87
N MET A 766 4.02 7.18 -1.25
CA MET A 766 4.27 8.18 -0.21
C MET A 766 4.37 9.59 -0.79
N PRO A 767 3.68 10.58 -0.20
CA PRO A 767 3.61 11.95 -0.73
C PRO A 767 4.96 12.68 -0.73
N ASP A 768 5.87 12.38 0.21
CA ASP A 768 7.23 12.92 0.21
C ASP A 768 8.04 12.41 -0.98
N TYR A 769 7.90 11.13 -1.30
CA TYR A 769 8.59 10.50 -2.42
C TYR A 769 8.08 11.02 -3.76
N LEU A 770 6.76 11.09 -3.95
CA LEU A 770 6.14 11.66 -5.14
C LEU A 770 6.57 13.12 -5.33
N ASN A 771 6.42 13.95 -4.29
CA ASN A 771 6.82 15.36 -4.32
C ASN A 771 8.30 15.50 -4.68
N SER A 772 9.20 14.77 -4.01
CA SER A 772 10.65 14.84 -4.29
C SER A 772 11.01 14.43 -5.72
N THR A 773 10.29 13.46 -6.29
CA THR A 773 10.49 12.99 -7.67
C THR A 773 10.04 14.05 -8.66
N LEU A 774 8.89 14.66 -8.42
CA LEU A 774 8.33 15.71 -9.27
C LEU A 774 9.17 17.00 -9.22
N GLN A 775 9.65 17.43 -8.03
CA GLN A 775 10.58 18.55 -7.90
C GLN A 775 11.87 18.33 -8.71
N ARG A 776 12.42 17.11 -8.65
CA ARG A 776 13.64 16.73 -9.38
C ARG A 776 13.43 16.77 -10.88
N LEU A 777 12.29 16.23 -11.36
CA LEU A 777 11.93 16.25 -12.77
C LEU A 777 11.77 17.69 -13.29
N ALA A 778 11.05 18.54 -12.56
CA ALA A 778 10.89 19.96 -12.89
C ALA A 778 12.23 20.71 -12.94
N SER A 779 13.14 20.42 -12.00
CA SER A 779 14.45 21.05 -11.92
C SER A 779 15.41 20.60 -13.04
N ALA A 780 15.31 19.35 -13.49
CA ALA A 780 16.09 18.85 -14.62
C ALA A 780 15.63 19.45 -15.94
N ARG A 781 14.30 19.53 -16.16
CA ARG A 781 13.71 20.12 -17.37
C ARG A 781 14.02 21.60 -17.53
N ARG A 782 14.10 22.36 -16.43
CA ARG A 782 14.55 23.77 -16.48
C ARG A 782 15.99 23.94 -16.97
N ARG A 783 16.86 22.95 -16.78
CA ARG A 783 18.28 23.03 -17.18
C ARG A 783 18.54 22.56 -18.61
N HIS A 784 17.71 21.68 -19.17
CA HIS A 784 17.99 20.98 -20.42
C HIS A 784 16.84 21.01 -21.45
N GLY A 785 15.75 21.76 -21.21
CA GLY A 785 14.60 21.86 -22.13
C GLY A 785 13.67 20.65 -22.11
N LEU A 786 12.69 20.60 -23.02
CA LEU A 786 11.70 19.50 -23.16
C LEU A 786 12.36 18.12 -23.33
N HIS A 787 13.58 18.07 -23.88
CA HIS A 787 14.36 16.84 -24.09
C HIS A 787 15.32 16.51 -22.93
N ALA A 788 15.07 17.02 -21.71
CA ALA A 788 15.93 16.76 -20.57
C ALA A 788 16.11 15.26 -20.31
N ALA A 789 17.38 14.85 -20.16
CA ALA A 789 17.74 13.47 -19.83
C ALA A 789 17.06 13.02 -18.52
N PRO A 790 16.69 11.74 -18.38
CA PRO A 790 15.97 11.28 -17.20
C PRO A 790 16.79 11.44 -15.89
N VAL A 791 16.13 11.66 -14.75
CA VAL A 791 16.77 12.16 -13.50
C VAL A 791 17.10 11.07 -12.48
N ASP A 792 18.35 10.99 -12.00
CA ASP A 792 18.86 9.95 -11.07
C ASP A 792 18.19 9.88 -9.67
N GLU A 793 18.04 8.66 -9.15
CA GLU A 793 17.58 8.32 -7.78
C GLU A 793 18.61 8.65 -6.68
N GLY A 794 19.88 8.97 -6.99
CA GLY A 794 21.01 8.81 -6.07
C GLY A 794 21.84 10.04 -5.67
N ALA A 795 21.39 11.28 -5.87
CA ALA A 795 21.99 12.41 -5.14
C ALA A 795 21.33 12.48 -3.76
N SER A 796 22.15 12.60 -2.71
CA SER A 796 21.73 12.65 -1.31
C SER A 796 20.55 13.61 -1.07
N HIS A 797 19.85 13.33 0.03
CA HIS A 797 18.88 14.12 0.78
C HIS A 797 19.25 15.60 1.07
N ASP A 798 20.03 16.26 0.22
CA ASP A 798 20.31 17.67 0.27
C ASP A 798 19.33 18.38 -0.65
N SER A 799 18.33 19.01 -0.03
CA SER A 799 17.40 19.92 -0.71
C SER A 799 18.21 20.90 -1.57
N PRO A 800 17.81 21.21 -2.81
CA PRO A 800 18.40 22.33 -3.52
C PRO A 800 18.03 23.59 -2.72
N HIS A 801 19.03 24.20 -2.08
CA HIS A 801 18.89 25.54 -1.51
C HIS A 801 18.43 26.48 -2.62
N ILE A 802 17.20 26.97 -2.51
CA ILE A 802 16.72 28.09 -3.32
C ILE A 802 17.51 29.32 -2.86
N HIS A 803 18.64 29.59 -3.52
CA HIS A 803 19.26 30.90 -3.45
C HIS A 803 18.38 31.86 -4.22
N VAL A 804 17.58 32.64 -3.48
CA VAL A 804 16.94 33.86 -3.99
C VAL A 804 18.05 34.84 -4.32
N VAL A 805 18.45 34.90 -5.59
CA VAL A 805 19.31 35.96 -6.10
C VAL A 805 18.43 37.21 -6.25
N SER A 806 18.48 38.10 -5.26
CA SER A 806 17.92 39.44 -5.41
C SER A 806 18.81 40.22 -6.39
N ARG A 807 18.31 40.42 -7.62
CA ARG A 807 18.82 41.49 -8.49
C ARG A 807 18.28 42.82 -7.97
N GLY A 808 19.16 43.62 -7.41
CA GLY A 808 18.95 45.03 -7.12
C GLY A 808 20.32 45.71 -7.11
N GLY A 809 20.65 46.41 -8.20
CA GLY A 809 21.91 47.12 -8.33
C GLY A 809 21.88 48.47 -7.62
N SER A 810 23.02 48.85 -7.04
CA SER A 810 23.54 50.22 -7.13
C SER A 810 25.00 50.22 -6.68
N SER A 811 25.82 50.80 -7.53
CA SER A 811 27.24 51.11 -7.39
C SER A 811 27.62 51.83 -6.09
N SER A 812 28.73 51.44 -5.47
CA SER A 812 29.85 52.35 -5.21
C SER A 812 31.04 51.56 -4.63
N ALA A 813 32.22 51.95 -5.08
CA ALA A 813 33.51 51.35 -4.77
C ALA A 813 34.01 51.79 -3.39
N SER A 814 34.72 50.92 -2.68
CA SER A 814 35.96 51.28 -1.98
C SER A 814 36.70 50.04 -1.48
N GLU A 815 37.99 50.08 -1.72
CA GLU A 815 39.10 49.24 -1.26
C GLU A 815 39.04 48.83 0.23
N HIS A 816 39.42 47.60 0.56
CA HIS A 816 40.66 47.34 1.31
C HIS A 816 40.95 45.85 1.55
N SER A 817 42.23 45.62 1.74
CA SER A 817 43.00 44.39 1.81
C SER A 817 42.79 43.50 3.05
N SER A 818 43.11 42.21 2.84
CA SER A 818 43.86 41.32 3.75
C SER A 818 43.35 41.10 5.19
N LEU A 819 43.05 39.84 5.54
CA LEU A 819 43.93 39.02 6.42
C LEU A 819 43.34 37.62 6.66
N ARG A 820 44.18 36.62 6.38
CA ARG A 820 44.11 35.27 6.94
C ARG A 820 44.27 35.33 8.46
N THR A 821 43.44 34.60 9.19
CA THR A 821 43.89 33.88 10.39
C THR A 821 43.11 32.59 10.57
N SER A 822 43.89 31.53 10.77
CA SER A 822 43.52 30.19 11.23
C SER A 822 43.10 30.17 12.70
N LYS A 823 42.30 29.16 13.06
CA LYS A 823 42.34 28.29 14.26
C LYS A 823 40.93 27.75 14.54
N GLN A 824 40.70 26.45 14.33
CA GLN A 824 40.68 25.44 15.41
C GLN A 824 39.75 25.80 16.57
N HIS A 825 38.50 25.32 16.51
CA HIS A 825 38.01 24.23 17.35
C HIS A 825 36.74 23.60 16.77
#